data_AF-A0A848TVD8-F1
#
_entry.id   AF-A0A848TVD8-F1
#
_cell.length_a   1.000
_cell.length_b   1.000
_cell.length_c   1.000
_cell.angle_alpha   90.00
_cell.angle_beta   90.00
_cell.angle_gamma   90.00
#
_symmetry.space_group_name_H-M   'P 1'
#
loop_
_entity.id
_entity.type
_entity.pdbx_description
1 polymer ?
#
loop_
_entity_poly.entity_id
_entity_poly.type
_entity_poly.pdbx_seq_one_letter_code
_entity_poly.pdbx_strand_id
1 'polypeptide(L)'
;MYVVKRDGRKELIMFDKITARVRKLCYGLNGLVDPLKVTMRVIEGLYDGVSTSELDNLAAEIAATMTTTHPDYAKLAARISVSNLHKNTKKSFSETMKDLYTYVNPRTGKKAPLLSDEVYKVISENAEALDSTIIYNRDFGYDYFGFKTLERSYLLKLNGKIAERPQHMLMRVSVGIHLDDLAAVKETYELMSKKYFTHATPTLFNSGTPKPQMSSCFLLAMKDDSIDGIYDTLKQTAKISQSAGGIGLSIHNVRATGSYIAGTNGTSNGIVPMLQVFNDTARYVDQGGGKRKGSFAIYMEPWHADIYEFLELKKNHGKEEMRARDLFYAMWISDLFMKRVEANEEWTLMCPNECPGLFTNHSEEFEKLYLGYEAAGKGRKTVKARELWEKILESQIETGTPYMLYKDAANRKSNQKNLGTIRSSNLCTEILEYTSPDEIAVCNLASIALPMFIKNGAFDHKELFKVTKRVTKNLNRVIDRNYYPVKEAENSNMRHRPIGLGVQGLADAFILLRLPFTSDEAKKLNQEIFETLYFAAVTASMEAAKEEGTYSSYKGSPISQGEFQHNLWGIKDEELSGRWDWGKLRKDVKKNGVRNSLLVAPMPTASTSQILGNNECFEPYTSNIYTRRVLSGEFIVVNKHLLEDLVNLGMWNENMKQVLMRANGSIQHIETIPQEIRDLYKTVWELSMKDIIDMSRHRGY
;
A
#
# COMPACT_ATOMS: atom_id res chain seq x y z
N MET A 1 42.04 -16.89 -17.31
CA MET A 1 40.79 -16.14 -17.56
C MET A 1 41.02 -14.67 -17.24
N TYR A 2 40.42 -13.79 -18.03
CA TYR A 2 40.46 -12.34 -17.89
C TYR A 2 39.06 -11.79 -17.62
N VAL A 3 38.97 -10.71 -16.85
CA VAL A 3 37.77 -9.89 -16.68
C VAL A 3 37.88 -8.59 -17.47
N VAL A 4 36.76 -8.08 -17.96
CA VAL A 4 36.68 -6.77 -18.62
C VAL A 4 36.27 -5.72 -17.58
N LYS A 5 37.15 -4.76 -17.33
CA LYS A 5 36.86 -3.61 -16.45
C LYS A 5 35.83 -2.68 -17.08
N ARG A 6 35.22 -1.83 -16.24
CA ARG A 6 34.24 -0.81 -16.68
C ARG A 6 34.82 0.19 -17.69
N ASP A 7 36.14 0.40 -17.68
CA ASP A 7 36.88 1.23 -18.64
C ASP A 7 37.29 0.45 -19.92
N GLY A 8 36.86 -0.79 -20.07
CA GLY A 8 37.17 -1.67 -21.21
C GLY A 8 38.49 -2.43 -21.11
N ARG A 9 39.33 -2.17 -20.09
CA ARG A 9 40.62 -2.86 -19.95
C ARG A 9 40.44 -4.31 -19.51
N LYS A 10 41.27 -5.22 -20.02
CA LYS A 10 41.34 -6.61 -19.56
C LYS A 10 42.27 -6.73 -18.36
N GLU A 11 41.87 -7.49 -17.35
CA GLU A 11 42.69 -7.81 -16.18
C GLU A 11 42.60 -9.30 -15.84
N LEU A 12 43.72 -9.89 -15.41
CA LEU A 12 43.76 -11.27 -14.94
C LEU A 12 42.84 -11.47 -13.74
N ILE A 13 42.04 -12.53 -13.77
CA ILE A 13 41.20 -12.93 -12.63
C ILE A 13 42.11 -13.39 -11.49
N MET A 14 41.96 -12.78 -10.33
CA MET A 14 42.71 -13.15 -9.13
C MET A 14 41.77 -13.36 -7.95
N PHE A 15 41.83 -14.56 -7.37
CA PHE A 15 41.04 -14.96 -6.21
C PHE A 15 41.13 -13.93 -5.07
N ASP A 16 42.34 -13.50 -4.75
CA ASP A 16 42.59 -12.56 -3.65
C ASP A 16 41.98 -11.18 -3.90
N LYS A 17 41.93 -10.72 -5.15
CA LYS A 17 41.30 -9.43 -5.48
C LYS A 17 39.78 -9.48 -5.30
N ILE A 18 39.14 -10.57 -5.70
CA ILE A 18 37.69 -10.77 -5.52
C ILE A 18 37.39 -10.86 -4.02
N THR A 19 38.13 -11.70 -3.29
CA THR A 19 37.98 -11.86 -1.84
C THR A 19 38.21 -10.55 -1.09
N ALA A 20 39.28 -9.81 -1.40
CA ALA A 20 39.56 -8.52 -0.76
C ALA A 20 38.42 -7.52 -0.99
N ARG A 21 37.78 -7.56 -2.16
CA ARG A 21 36.63 -6.71 -2.46
C ARG A 21 35.41 -7.10 -1.61
N VAL A 22 35.05 -8.38 -1.57
CA VAL A 22 33.90 -8.86 -0.76
C VAL A 22 34.16 -8.56 0.72
N ARG A 23 35.37 -8.84 1.21
CA ARG A 23 35.79 -8.61 2.61
C ARG A 23 35.65 -7.14 3.03
N LYS A 24 35.96 -6.18 2.15
CA LYS A 24 35.77 -4.74 2.43
C LYS A 24 34.31 -4.36 2.70
N LEU A 25 33.34 -5.17 2.23
CA LEU A 25 31.91 -4.94 2.43
C LEU A 25 31.35 -5.71 3.64
N CYS A 26 32.16 -6.51 4.32
CA CYS A 26 31.76 -7.29 5.51
C CYS A 26 31.86 -6.51 6.84
N TYR A 27 32.01 -5.18 6.82
CA TYR A 27 32.15 -4.39 8.04
C TYR A 27 30.92 -4.52 8.97
N GLY A 28 31.15 -4.85 10.24
CA GLY A 28 30.09 -5.02 11.24
C GLY A 28 29.09 -6.15 10.95
N LEU A 29 29.42 -7.10 10.07
CA LEU A 29 28.65 -8.33 9.91
C LEU A 29 29.14 -9.39 10.91
N ASN A 30 28.27 -10.35 11.24
CA ASN A 30 28.59 -11.48 12.09
C ASN A 30 29.78 -12.29 11.52
N GLY A 31 30.62 -12.84 12.41
CA GLY A 31 31.79 -13.65 12.04
C GLY A 31 31.47 -14.93 11.27
N LEU A 32 30.21 -15.39 11.29
CA LEU A 32 29.72 -16.49 10.47
C LEU A 32 29.66 -16.14 8.96
N VAL A 33 29.71 -14.84 8.61
CA VAL A 33 29.78 -14.39 7.21
C VAL A 33 31.21 -14.48 6.71
N ASP A 34 31.48 -15.56 5.98
CA ASP A 34 32.77 -15.82 5.36
C ASP A 34 32.82 -15.31 3.90
N PRO A 35 33.63 -14.28 3.58
CA PRO A 35 33.81 -13.80 2.21
C PRO A 35 34.54 -14.80 1.30
N LEU A 36 35.34 -15.72 1.84
CA LEU A 36 36.05 -16.74 1.05
C LEU A 36 35.07 -17.72 0.42
N LYS A 37 34.05 -18.16 1.18
CA LYS A 37 32.99 -19.05 0.68
C LYS A 37 32.21 -18.41 -0.47
N VAL A 38 31.97 -17.09 -0.41
CA VAL A 38 31.35 -16.35 -1.51
C VAL A 38 32.27 -16.38 -2.73
N THR A 39 33.55 -16.02 -2.58
CA THR A 39 34.50 -16.00 -3.70
C THR A 39 34.67 -17.38 -4.36
N MET A 40 34.76 -18.45 -3.58
CA MET A 40 34.89 -19.82 -4.11
C MET A 40 33.74 -20.16 -5.06
N ARG A 41 32.50 -19.92 -4.62
CA ARG A 41 31.31 -20.14 -5.47
C ARG A 41 31.24 -19.19 -6.66
N VAL A 42 31.70 -17.95 -6.51
CA VAL A 42 31.73 -16.99 -7.63
C VAL A 42 32.61 -17.52 -8.75
N ILE A 43 33.78 -18.07 -8.42
CA ILE A 43 34.76 -18.54 -9.40
C ILE A 43 34.25 -19.73 -10.20
N GLU A 44 33.45 -20.61 -9.59
CA GLU A 44 32.79 -21.74 -10.28
C GLU A 44 31.86 -21.27 -11.41
N GLY A 45 31.29 -20.06 -11.29
CA GLY A 45 30.40 -19.46 -12.29
C GLY A 45 31.06 -18.52 -13.30
N LEU A 46 32.39 -18.39 -13.31
CA LEU A 46 33.09 -17.45 -14.21
C LEU A 46 33.41 -18.05 -15.58
N TYR A 47 33.37 -17.19 -16.59
CA TYR A 47 33.83 -17.46 -17.95
C TYR A 47 34.82 -16.36 -18.40
N ASP A 48 35.65 -16.69 -19.40
CA ASP A 48 36.63 -15.74 -19.93
C ASP A 48 35.94 -14.54 -20.61
N GLY A 49 36.36 -13.33 -20.27
CA GLY A 49 35.79 -12.10 -20.82
C GLY A 49 34.59 -11.53 -20.03
N VAL A 50 34.19 -12.16 -18.91
CA VAL A 50 33.13 -11.62 -18.04
C VAL A 50 33.46 -10.21 -17.55
N SER A 51 32.47 -9.31 -17.56
CA SER A 51 32.69 -7.94 -17.10
C SER A 51 32.75 -7.87 -15.58
N THR A 52 33.47 -6.87 -15.06
CA THR A 52 33.51 -6.61 -13.60
C THR A 52 32.14 -6.23 -13.02
N SER A 53 31.17 -5.81 -13.84
CA SER A 53 29.80 -5.53 -13.40
C SER A 53 28.97 -6.81 -13.28
N GLU A 54 29.11 -7.74 -14.22
CA GLU A 54 28.49 -9.07 -14.16
C GLU A 54 29.06 -9.89 -13.00
N LEU A 55 30.38 -9.80 -12.78
CA LEU A 55 31.06 -10.42 -11.63
C LEU A 55 30.48 -9.93 -10.29
N ASP A 56 30.25 -8.62 -10.14
CA ASP A 56 29.67 -8.06 -8.92
C ASP A 56 28.21 -8.52 -8.74
N ASN A 57 27.44 -8.66 -9.82
CA ASN A 57 26.07 -9.18 -9.77
C ASN A 57 26.05 -10.65 -9.33
N LEU A 58 26.90 -11.49 -9.92
CA LEU A 58 27.04 -12.90 -9.54
C LEU A 58 27.44 -13.04 -8.07
N ALA A 59 28.39 -12.21 -7.60
CA ALA A 59 28.80 -12.22 -6.19
C ALA A 59 27.65 -11.82 -5.24
N ALA A 60 26.81 -10.85 -5.64
CA ALA A 60 25.63 -10.47 -4.87
C ALA A 60 24.58 -11.60 -4.84
N GLU A 61 24.32 -12.25 -5.97
CA GLU A 61 23.37 -13.36 -6.08
C GLU A 61 23.80 -14.56 -5.23
N ILE A 62 25.08 -14.94 -5.32
CA ILE A 62 25.64 -16.01 -4.50
C ILE A 62 25.54 -15.67 -3.01
N ALA A 63 25.92 -14.46 -2.60
CA ALA A 63 25.75 -14.04 -1.23
C ALA A 63 24.27 -14.11 -0.80
N ALA A 64 23.31 -13.74 -1.65
CA ALA A 64 21.90 -13.83 -1.34
C ALA A 64 21.42 -15.28 -1.11
N THR A 65 21.92 -16.27 -1.86
CA THR A 65 21.61 -17.70 -1.62
C THR A 65 22.09 -18.19 -0.24
N MET A 66 23.14 -17.56 0.29
CA MET A 66 23.73 -17.89 1.59
C MET A 66 22.98 -17.25 2.77
N THR A 67 21.90 -16.51 2.52
CA THR A 67 21.02 -15.97 3.60
C THR A 67 20.46 -17.09 4.48
N THR A 68 20.27 -18.28 3.92
CA THR A 68 19.85 -19.47 4.69
C THR A 68 20.90 -19.94 5.70
N THR A 69 22.16 -19.52 5.57
CA THR A 69 23.20 -19.79 6.56
C THR A 69 23.19 -18.75 7.67
N HIS A 70 23.08 -17.46 7.33
CA HIS A 70 23.02 -16.36 8.29
C HIS A 70 22.39 -15.11 7.63
N PRO A 71 21.57 -14.30 8.33
CA PRO A 71 20.81 -13.21 7.71
C PRO A 71 21.72 -12.08 7.19
N ASP A 72 22.90 -11.89 7.79
CA ASP A 72 23.88 -10.90 7.33
C ASP A 72 24.42 -11.14 5.92
N TYR A 73 24.28 -12.35 5.36
CA TYR A 73 24.59 -12.58 3.95
C TYR A 73 23.65 -11.78 3.02
N ALA A 74 22.40 -11.53 3.42
CA ALA A 74 21.50 -10.63 2.70
C ALA A 74 22.00 -9.18 2.73
N LYS A 75 22.56 -8.73 3.87
CA LYS A 75 23.20 -7.40 3.99
C LYS A 75 24.44 -7.33 3.10
N LEU A 76 25.28 -8.37 3.08
CA LEU A 76 26.46 -8.43 2.19
C LEU A 76 26.05 -8.38 0.71
N ALA A 77 25.06 -9.18 0.31
CA ALA A 77 24.52 -9.20 -1.05
C ALA A 77 24.01 -7.82 -1.49
N ALA A 78 23.29 -7.13 -0.61
CA ALA A 78 22.83 -5.76 -0.84
C ALA A 78 24.01 -4.80 -1.00
N ARG A 79 25.00 -4.86 -0.11
CA ARG A 79 26.18 -3.98 -0.16
C ARG A 79 27.01 -4.17 -1.42
N ILE A 80 27.16 -5.40 -1.90
CA ILE A 80 27.81 -5.70 -3.19
C ILE A 80 27.01 -5.05 -4.33
N SER A 81 25.69 -5.23 -4.34
CA SER A 81 24.79 -4.66 -5.37
C SER A 81 24.83 -3.12 -5.38
N VAL A 82 24.78 -2.50 -4.21
CA VAL A 82 24.87 -1.04 -4.04
C VAL A 82 26.24 -0.53 -4.49
N SER A 83 27.32 -1.20 -4.09
CA SER A 83 28.68 -0.86 -4.54
C SER A 83 28.81 -0.95 -6.06
N ASN A 84 28.19 -1.95 -6.68
CA ASN A 84 28.12 -2.09 -8.13
C ASN A 84 27.38 -0.91 -8.77
N LEU A 85 26.19 -0.56 -8.25
CA LEU A 85 25.40 0.57 -8.72
C LEU A 85 26.17 1.89 -8.62
N HIS A 86 26.83 2.16 -7.49
CA HIS A 86 27.61 3.38 -7.29
C HIS A 86 28.76 3.52 -8.30
N LYS A 87 29.35 2.41 -8.76
CA LYS A 87 30.40 2.43 -9.80
C LYS A 87 29.85 2.62 -11.21
N ASN A 88 28.55 2.37 -11.41
CA ASN A 88 27.87 2.48 -12.71
C ASN A 88 27.00 3.74 -12.81
N THR A 89 26.99 4.60 -11.79
CA THR A 89 26.16 5.82 -11.71
C THR A 89 26.99 7.03 -11.28
N LYS A 90 26.60 8.23 -11.73
CA LYS A 90 27.20 9.47 -11.27
C LYS A 90 26.99 9.66 -9.77
N LYS A 91 27.95 10.33 -9.12
CA LYS A 91 27.86 10.63 -7.67
C LYS A 91 27.03 11.89 -7.42
N SER A 92 27.20 12.96 -8.19
CA SER A 92 26.41 14.19 -8.01
C SER A 92 24.94 13.94 -8.32
N PHE A 93 24.04 14.38 -7.43
CA PHE A 93 22.61 14.34 -7.66
C PHE A 93 22.22 15.36 -8.72
N SER A 94 22.71 16.60 -8.61
CA SER A 94 22.39 17.67 -9.56
C SER A 94 22.81 17.31 -11.00
N GLU A 95 23.97 16.69 -11.21
CA GLU A 95 24.40 16.19 -12.53
C GLU A 95 23.50 15.06 -13.05
N THR A 96 23.12 14.10 -12.20
CA THR A 96 22.18 13.04 -12.60
C THR A 96 20.83 13.63 -12.99
N MET A 97 20.33 14.62 -12.24
CA MET A 97 19.07 15.30 -12.55
C MET A 97 19.16 16.07 -13.88
N LYS A 98 20.30 16.71 -14.16
CA LYS A 98 20.56 17.34 -15.47
C LYS A 98 20.51 16.33 -16.61
N ASP A 99 21.09 15.14 -16.47
CA ASP A 99 21.02 14.10 -17.50
C ASP A 99 19.57 13.62 -17.73
N LEU A 100 18.79 13.46 -16.65
CA LEU A 100 17.38 13.08 -16.73
C LEU A 100 16.51 14.15 -17.41
N TYR A 101 16.78 15.42 -17.12
CA TYR A 101 16.07 16.55 -17.71
C TYR A 101 16.42 16.73 -19.20
N THR A 102 17.71 16.61 -19.54
CA THR A 102 18.19 16.80 -20.92
C THR A 102 18.03 15.56 -21.81
N TYR A 103 17.33 14.52 -21.32
CA TYR A 103 17.17 13.26 -22.04
C TYR A 103 16.53 13.46 -23.42
N VAL A 104 17.18 12.87 -24.43
CA VAL A 104 16.70 12.79 -25.81
C VAL A 104 16.48 11.32 -26.13
N ASN A 105 15.29 11.00 -26.63
CA ASN A 105 14.97 9.63 -27.03
C ASN A 105 15.86 9.25 -28.24
N PRO A 106 16.73 8.23 -28.13
CA PRO A 106 17.73 7.93 -29.15
C PRO A 106 17.11 7.43 -30.47
N ARG A 107 15.87 6.92 -30.43
CA ARG A 107 15.18 6.43 -31.63
C ARG A 107 14.46 7.52 -32.40
N THR A 108 14.02 8.59 -31.73
CA THR A 108 13.22 9.66 -32.35
C THR A 108 13.94 10.99 -32.46
N GLY A 109 15.06 11.17 -31.75
CA GLY A 109 15.78 12.45 -31.67
C GLY A 109 15.02 13.55 -30.93
N LYS A 110 13.83 13.26 -30.38
CA LYS A 110 13.00 14.24 -29.66
C LYS A 110 13.40 14.33 -28.20
N LYS A 111 13.36 15.55 -27.64
CA LYS A 111 13.47 15.78 -26.20
C LYS A 111 12.35 15.01 -25.48
N ALA A 112 12.73 14.25 -24.46
CA ALA A 112 11.81 13.45 -23.66
C ALA A 112 12.22 13.58 -22.18
N PRO A 113 12.15 14.78 -21.59
CA PRO A 113 12.61 15.03 -20.23
C PRO A 113 11.93 14.07 -19.24
N LEU A 114 12.69 13.55 -18.29
CA LEU A 114 12.18 12.71 -17.21
C LEU A 114 11.95 13.50 -15.91
N LEU A 115 12.26 14.80 -15.91
CA LEU A 115 11.99 15.74 -14.83
C LEU A 115 11.12 16.89 -15.33
N SER A 116 10.28 17.43 -14.47
CA SER A 116 9.54 18.66 -14.74
C SER A 116 10.47 19.88 -14.75
N ASP A 117 10.09 20.91 -15.52
CA ASP A 117 10.85 22.17 -15.61
C ASP A 117 10.97 22.87 -14.24
N GLU A 118 9.87 22.91 -13.48
CA GLU A 118 9.80 23.53 -12.15
C GLU A 118 10.79 22.86 -11.17
N VAL A 119 10.78 21.52 -11.10
CA VAL A 119 11.70 20.79 -10.21
C VAL A 119 13.15 20.92 -10.67
N TYR A 120 13.42 20.83 -11.97
CA TYR A 120 14.78 20.99 -12.47
C TYR A 120 15.34 22.38 -12.17
N LYS A 121 14.51 23.43 -12.27
CA LYS A 121 14.90 24.80 -11.89
C LYS A 121 15.32 24.87 -10.43
N VAL A 122 14.48 24.39 -9.50
CA VAL A 122 14.79 24.38 -8.05
C VAL A 122 16.08 23.61 -7.76
N ILE A 123 16.26 22.45 -8.40
CA ILE A 123 17.49 21.64 -8.24
C ILE A 123 18.71 22.38 -8.77
N SER A 124 18.59 23.05 -9.91
CA SER A 124 19.69 23.78 -10.54
C SER A 124 20.12 24.99 -9.71
N GLU A 125 19.15 25.75 -9.19
CA GLU A 125 19.39 26.92 -8.35
C GLU A 125 19.99 26.57 -6.98
N ASN A 126 19.75 25.35 -6.49
CA ASN A 126 20.17 24.89 -5.16
C ASN A 126 21.14 23.69 -5.20
N ALA A 127 21.83 23.49 -6.33
CA ALA A 127 22.59 22.27 -6.62
C ALA A 127 23.61 21.90 -5.52
N GLU A 128 24.42 22.86 -5.07
CA GLU A 128 25.46 22.65 -4.04
C GLU A 128 24.84 22.26 -2.69
N ALA A 129 23.76 22.93 -2.28
CA ALA A 129 23.07 22.66 -1.02
C ALA A 129 22.41 21.27 -1.02
N LEU A 130 21.83 20.85 -2.14
CA LEU A 130 21.19 19.55 -2.27
C LEU A 130 22.23 18.42 -2.37
N ASP A 131 23.29 18.59 -3.17
CA ASP A 131 24.36 17.60 -3.31
C ASP A 131 25.09 17.35 -1.98
N SER A 132 25.33 18.38 -1.19
CA SER A 132 25.99 18.29 0.13
C SER A 132 25.10 17.69 1.23
N THR A 133 23.77 17.74 1.07
CA THR A 133 22.83 17.14 2.02
C THR A 133 22.80 15.61 1.90
N ILE A 134 23.09 15.06 0.72
CA ILE A 134 22.92 13.62 0.46
C ILE A 134 24.00 12.77 1.13
N ILE A 135 23.55 11.75 1.88
CA ILE A 135 24.43 10.78 2.54
C ILE A 135 24.36 9.43 1.82
N TYR A 136 25.26 9.21 0.86
CA TYR A 136 25.32 7.98 0.05
C TYR A 136 25.56 6.70 0.84
N ASN A 137 26.11 6.79 2.05
CA ASN A 137 26.29 5.62 2.91
C ASN A 137 24.94 4.98 3.32
N ARG A 138 23.84 5.73 3.26
CA ARG A 138 22.50 5.22 3.55
C ARG A 138 22.00 4.20 2.52
N ASP A 139 22.56 4.19 1.29
CA ASP A 139 22.24 3.16 0.30
C ASP A 139 22.65 1.75 0.77
N PHE A 140 23.67 1.64 1.62
CA PHE A 140 24.11 0.35 2.18
C PHE A 140 23.21 -0.16 3.32
N GLY A 141 22.17 0.59 3.69
CA GLY A 141 21.18 0.19 4.68
C GLY A 141 20.04 -0.66 4.12
N TYR A 142 19.89 -0.79 2.81
CA TYR A 142 18.88 -1.66 2.19
C TYR A 142 19.29 -3.14 2.28
N ASP A 143 18.31 -4.03 2.40
CA ASP A 143 18.55 -5.46 2.17
C ASP A 143 18.56 -5.78 0.66
N TYR A 144 18.97 -7.00 0.30
CA TYR A 144 19.14 -7.38 -1.09
C TYR A 144 17.84 -7.29 -1.89
N PHE A 145 16.73 -7.78 -1.32
CA PHE A 145 15.45 -7.83 -2.01
C PHE A 145 14.83 -6.43 -2.14
N GLY A 146 14.90 -5.62 -1.10
CA GLY A 146 14.47 -4.23 -1.13
C GLY A 146 15.25 -3.41 -2.14
N PHE A 147 16.57 -3.60 -2.21
CA PHE A 147 17.40 -2.98 -3.24
C PHE A 147 17.04 -3.46 -4.66
N LYS A 148 16.84 -4.77 -4.87
CA LYS A 148 16.42 -5.30 -6.18
C LYS A 148 15.04 -4.81 -6.61
N THR A 149 14.11 -4.62 -5.67
CA THR A 149 12.82 -3.98 -5.93
C THR A 149 13.00 -2.55 -6.42
N LEU A 150 13.86 -1.75 -5.77
CA LEU A 150 14.20 -0.40 -6.21
C LEU A 150 14.82 -0.39 -7.63
N GLU A 151 15.81 -1.26 -7.86
CA GLU A 151 16.55 -1.40 -9.11
C GLU A 151 15.63 -1.74 -10.30
N ARG A 152 14.67 -2.63 -10.06
CA ARG A 152 13.74 -3.09 -11.09
C ARG A 152 12.81 -1.97 -11.56
N SER A 153 12.20 -1.25 -10.62
CA SER A 153 11.00 -0.45 -10.91
C SER A 153 11.05 1.02 -10.50
N TYR A 154 11.86 1.42 -9.52
CA TYR A 154 11.78 2.75 -8.89
C TYR A 154 12.86 3.72 -9.35
N LEU A 155 14.07 3.24 -9.63
CA LEU A 155 15.18 4.10 -10.05
C LEU A 155 15.02 4.46 -11.53
N LEU A 156 15.03 5.75 -11.87
CA LEU A 156 14.91 6.20 -13.26
C LEU A 156 16.09 5.71 -14.10
N LYS A 157 15.78 5.39 -15.37
CA LYS A 157 16.71 4.79 -16.32
C LYS A 157 16.88 5.67 -17.55
N LEU A 158 18.12 5.78 -18.03
CA LEU A 158 18.48 6.38 -19.31
C LEU A 158 18.92 5.26 -20.26
N ASN A 159 18.24 5.13 -21.40
CA ASN A 159 18.54 4.09 -22.41
C ASN A 159 18.59 2.67 -21.82
N GLY A 160 17.67 2.36 -20.90
CA GLY A 160 17.60 1.07 -20.21
C GLY A 160 18.61 0.87 -19.07
N LYS A 161 19.56 1.80 -18.88
CA LYS A 161 20.55 1.76 -17.78
C LYS A 161 20.10 2.66 -16.64
N ILE A 162 20.32 2.22 -15.41
CA ILE A 162 19.93 2.99 -14.21
C ILE A 162 20.78 4.25 -14.12
N ALA A 163 20.12 5.39 -13.93
CA ALA A 163 20.77 6.69 -13.74
C ALA A 163 20.75 7.12 -12.27
N GLU A 164 19.64 6.86 -11.56
CA GLU A 164 19.47 7.24 -10.16
C GLU A 164 20.08 6.25 -9.17
N ARG A 165 20.67 6.77 -8.10
CA ARG A 165 20.86 6.05 -6.85
C ARG A 165 19.60 6.12 -5.98
N PRO A 166 19.40 5.23 -4.99
CA PRO A 166 18.28 5.36 -4.06
C PRO A 166 18.22 6.73 -3.39
N GLN A 167 19.37 7.28 -2.94
CA GLN A 167 19.38 8.65 -2.40
C GLN A 167 18.94 9.72 -3.41
N HIS A 168 19.26 9.55 -4.70
CA HIS A 168 18.83 10.49 -5.75
C HIS A 168 17.30 10.48 -5.90
N MET A 169 16.71 9.29 -5.93
CA MET A 169 15.26 9.12 -5.99
C MET A 169 14.59 9.79 -4.77
N LEU A 170 15.11 9.54 -3.56
CA LEU A 170 14.54 10.12 -2.34
C LEU A 170 14.65 11.65 -2.30
N MET A 171 15.77 12.22 -2.77
CA MET A 171 15.93 13.67 -2.87
C MET A 171 15.00 14.26 -3.95
N ARG A 172 14.89 13.61 -5.12
CA ARG A 172 13.95 14.00 -6.18
C ARG A 172 12.51 14.03 -5.66
N VAL A 173 12.08 13.00 -4.93
CA VAL A 173 10.74 12.94 -4.32
C VAL A 173 10.56 14.08 -3.32
N SER A 174 11.56 14.35 -2.49
CA SER A 174 11.51 15.42 -1.49
C SER A 174 11.38 16.80 -2.14
N VAL A 175 12.19 17.08 -3.17
CA VAL A 175 12.08 18.31 -3.96
C VAL A 175 10.74 18.37 -4.70
N GLY A 176 10.29 17.29 -5.33
CA GLY A 176 9.03 17.27 -6.07
C GLY A 176 7.79 17.54 -5.21
N ILE A 177 7.84 17.25 -3.91
CA ILE A 177 6.75 17.56 -2.97
C ILE A 177 6.82 19.00 -2.46
N HIS A 178 8.02 19.51 -2.15
CA HIS A 178 8.19 20.75 -1.38
C HIS A 178 8.75 21.94 -2.18
N LEU A 179 9.35 21.68 -3.35
CA LEU A 179 9.99 22.66 -4.21
C LEU A 179 10.92 23.61 -3.44
N ASP A 180 10.58 24.91 -3.42
CA ASP A 180 11.40 26.00 -2.88
C ASP A 180 11.52 25.95 -1.35
N ASP A 181 10.66 25.21 -0.64
CA ASP A 181 10.80 25.02 0.81
C ASP A 181 11.92 24.00 1.11
N LEU A 182 13.16 24.48 1.03
CA LEU A 182 14.35 23.63 1.22
C LEU A 182 14.46 23.06 2.63
N ALA A 183 13.88 23.72 3.64
CA ALA A 183 13.85 23.17 5.01
C ALA A 183 12.98 21.91 5.03
N ALA A 184 11.80 21.99 4.40
CA ALA A 184 10.92 20.85 4.19
C ALA A 184 11.55 19.75 3.31
N VAL A 185 12.23 20.11 2.21
CA VAL A 185 12.96 19.15 1.38
C VAL A 185 13.96 18.35 2.22
N LYS A 186 14.80 19.03 2.99
CA LYS A 186 15.84 18.40 3.81
C LYS A 186 15.25 17.51 4.90
N GLU A 187 14.22 17.97 5.59
CA GLU A 187 13.54 17.19 6.64
C GLU A 187 12.89 15.91 6.07
N THR A 188 12.17 16.03 4.96
CA THR A 188 11.55 14.88 4.28
C THR A 188 12.60 13.88 3.77
N TYR A 189 13.66 14.37 3.12
CA TYR A 189 14.77 13.53 2.67
C TYR A 189 15.43 12.78 3.83
N GLU A 190 15.72 13.49 4.92
CA GLU A 190 16.39 12.95 6.09
C GLU A 190 15.59 11.79 6.71
N LEU A 191 14.29 11.98 6.90
CA LEU A 191 13.41 10.95 7.48
C LEU A 191 13.21 9.75 6.55
N MET A 192 13.00 9.97 5.25
CA MET A 192 12.84 8.86 4.30
C MET A 192 14.14 8.06 4.12
N SER A 193 15.30 8.74 4.02
CA SER A 193 16.58 8.06 3.84
C SER A 193 17.06 7.35 5.11
N LYS A 194 16.59 7.78 6.29
CA LYS A 194 16.69 7.03 7.56
C LYS A 194 15.60 5.95 7.73
N LYS A 195 14.71 5.79 6.74
CA LYS A 195 13.62 4.81 6.70
C LYS A 195 12.52 4.97 7.75
N TYR A 196 12.35 6.15 8.35
CA TYR A 196 11.26 6.39 9.31
C TYR A 196 9.87 6.24 8.68
N PHE A 197 9.74 6.60 7.40
CA PHE A 197 8.54 6.41 6.61
C PHE A 197 8.90 6.32 5.13
N THR A 198 7.91 5.95 4.31
CA THR A 198 7.99 6.09 2.86
C THR A 198 6.64 6.52 2.29
N HIS A 199 6.69 7.35 1.25
CA HIS A 199 5.51 7.58 0.43
C HIS A 199 5.13 6.32 -0.37
N ALA A 200 3.88 6.27 -0.83
CA ALA A 200 3.39 5.18 -1.67
C ALA A 200 4.09 5.15 -3.04
N THR A 201 4.00 4.00 -3.70
CA THR A 201 4.69 3.76 -4.98
C THR A 201 4.48 4.85 -6.03
N PRO A 202 3.25 5.36 -6.31
CA PRO A 202 3.07 6.38 -7.35
C PRO A 202 3.82 7.66 -7.04
N THR A 203 3.87 8.08 -5.77
CA THR A 203 4.68 9.22 -5.34
C THR A 203 6.18 8.99 -5.60
N LEU A 204 6.70 7.81 -5.24
CA LEU A 204 8.12 7.47 -5.47
C LEU A 204 8.47 7.44 -6.98
N PHE A 205 7.56 6.94 -7.81
CA PHE A 205 7.73 6.88 -9.26
C PHE A 205 7.68 8.27 -9.91
N ASN A 206 6.69 9.08 -9.56
CA ASN A 206 6.29 10.20 -10.40
C ASN A 206 6.58 11.57 -9.79
N SER A 207 6.90 11.66 -8.50
CA SER A 207 7.25 12.95 -7.90
C SER A 207 8.47 13.58 -8.59
N GLY A 208 8.30 14.84 -8.98
CA GLY A 208 9.25 15.64 -9.75
C GLY A 208 9.39 15.32 -11.24
N THR A 209 8.61 14.37 -11.76
CA THR A 209 8.52 14.09 -13.20
C THR A 209 7.55 15.03 -13.91
N PRO A 210 7.52 15.10 -15.26
CA PRO A 210 6.68 16.05 -16.00
C PRO A 210 5.16 15.94 -15.77
N LYS A 211 4.66 14.75 -15.41
CA LYS A 211 3.24 14.52 -15.09
C LYS A 211 3.16 13.76 -13.77
N PRO A 212 3.29 14.45 -12.62
CA PRO A 212 3.44 13.82 -11.32
C PRO A 212 2.11 13.28 -10.79
N GLN A 213 1.63 12.16 -11.32
CA GLN A 213 0.51 11.43 -10.74
C GLN A 213 1.02 10.67 -9.51
N MET A 214 0.69 11.13 -8.32
CA MET A 214 1.24 10.67 -7.04
C MET A 214 0.22 9.92 -6.17
N SER A 215 -1.06 9.96 -6.52
CA SER A 215 -2.14 9.27 -5.79
C SER A 215 -2.24 7.78 -6.16
N SER A 216 -2.65 6.93 -5.22
CA SER A 216 -2.60 5.46 -5.41
C SER A 216 -3.87 4.83 -5.91
N CYS A 217 -5.02 5.28 -5.41
CA CYS A 217 -6.30 4.70 -5.74
C CYS A 217 -7.35 5.78 -5.98
N PHE A 218 -8.38 5.40 -6.73
CA PHE A 218 -9.52 6.22 -7.06
C PHE A 218 -10.82 5.46 -6.78
N LEU A 219 -11.84 6.16 -6.30
CA LEU A 219 -13.17 5.60 -6.06
C LEU A 219 -14.17 6.28 -6.99
N LEU A 220 -14.96 5.48 -7.69
CA LEU A 220 -15.97 5.94 -8.62
C LEU A 220 -17.33 5.36 -8.24
N ALA A 221 -18.36 6.17 -8.44
CA ALA A 221 -19.72 5.67 -8.59
C ALA A 221 -20.07 5.66 -10.08
N MET A 222 -20.77 4.61 -10.53
CA MET A 222 -21.34 4.61 -11.88
C MET A 222 -22.21 5.86 -12.06
N LYS A 223 -21.90 6.69 -13.07
CA LYS A 223 -22.51 8.03 -13.23
C LYS A 223 -24.03 7.97 -13.33
N ASP A 224 -24.53 7.08 -14.15
CA ASP A 224 -25.96 6.92 -14.44
C ASP A 224 -26.25 5.51 -14.96
N ASP A 225 -27.50 5.07 -14.83
CA ASP A 225 -28.01 3.81 -15.36
C ASP A 225 -28.42 3.96 -16.85
N SER A 226 -27.45 4.35 -17.66
CA SER A 226 -27.58 4.60 -19.10
C SER A 226 -26.30 4.22 -19.83
N ILE A 227 -26.38 3.95 -21.14
CA ILE A 227 -25.20 3.62 -21.94
C ILE A 227 -24.15 4.74 -21.87
N ASP A 228 -24.58 6.00 -21.96
CA ASP A 228 -23.67 7.15 -21.86
C ASP A 228 -22.99 7.19 -20.48
N GLY A 229 -23.76 7.04 -19.39
CA GLY A 229 -23.22 6.97 -18.03
C GLY A 229 -22.21 5.84 -17.83
N ILE A 230 -22.51 4.66 -18.37
CA ILE A 230 -21.65 3.47 -18.30
C ILE A 230 -20.34 3.68 -19.07
N TYR A 231 -20.42 4.15 -20.31
CA TYR A 231 -19.23 4.34 -21.15
C TYR A 231 -18.39 5.56 -20.75
N ASP A 232 -19.00 6.61 -20.20
CA ASP A 232 -18.24 7.71 -19.57
C ASP A 232 -17.48 7.23 -18.34
N THR A 233 -18.12 6.41 -17.50
CA THR A 233 -17.45 5.78 -16.35
C THR A 233 -16.31 4.87 -16.83
N LEU A 234 -16.53 4.05 -17.86
CA LEU A 234 -15.49 3.22 -18.45
C LEU A 234 -14.29 4.06 -18.96
N LYS A 235 -14.55 5.14 -19.69
CA LYS A 235 -13.54 6.08 -20.16
C LYS A 235 -12.74 6.69 -19.01
N GLN A 236 -13.39 7.06 -17.90
CA GLN A 236 -12.71 7.54 -16.70
C GLN A 236 -11.81 6.45 -16.10
N THR A 237 -12.31 5.22 -15.96
CA THR A 237 -11.50 4.10 -15.44
C THR A 237 -10.28 3.81 -16.31
N ALA A 238 -10.41 3.87 -17.64
CA ALA A 238 -9.30 3.70 -18.57
C ALA A 238 -8.22 4.79 -18.39
N LYS A 239 -8.61 6.07 -18.28
CA LYS A 239 -7.66 7.17 -18.05
C LYS A 239 -6.92 7.07 -16.71
N ILE A 240 -7.64 6.63 -15.67
CA ILE A 240 -7.07 6.41 -14.34
C ILE A 240 -6.09 5.24 -14.37
N SER A 241 -6.48 4.10 -14.97
CA SER A 241 -5.62 2.92 -15.10
C SER A 241 -4.36 3.22 -15.92
N GLN A 242 -4.47 3.98 -17.00
CA GLN A 242 -3.31 4.43 -17.80
C GLN A 242 -2.26 5.14 -16.93
N SER A 243 -2.71 5.88 -15.93
CA SER A 243 -1.88 6.63 -14.99
C SER A 243 -1.49 5.81 -13.74
N ALA A 244 -1.63 4.48 -13.80
CA ALA A 244 -1.31 3.53 -12.74
C ALA A 244 -2.13 3.64 -11.44
N GLY A 245 -3.34 4.19 -11.50
CA GLY A 245 -4.28 4.21 -10.37
C GLY A 245 -5.06 2.90 -10.23
N GLY A 246 -5.16 2.37 -9.01
CA GLY A 246 -6.11 1.31 -8.67
C GLY A 246 -7.53 1.87 -8.52
N ILE A 247 -8.57 1.06 -8.79
CA ILE A 247 -9.96 1.56 -8.87
C ILE A 247 -10.88 0.77 -7.93
N GLY A 248 -11.72 1.48 -7.17
CA GLY A 248 -12.96 0.94 -6.62
C GLY A 248 -14.16 1.53 -7.35
N LEU A 249 -15.09 0.71 -7.83
CA LEU A 249 -16.25 1.14 -8.61
C LEU A 249 -17.54 0.60 -8.00
N SER A 250 -18.39 1.50 -7.51
CA SER A 250 -19.77 1.21 -7.10
C SER A 250 -20.68 1.09 -8.33
N ILE A 251 -21.38 -0.05 -8.45
CA ILE A 251 -22.33 -0.30 -9.55
C ILE A 251 -23.78 -0.53 -9.08
N HIS A 252 -24.09 -0.21 -7.82
CA HIS A 252 -25.39 -0.47 -7.19
C HIS A 252 -26.60 0.13 -7.92
N ASN A 253 -26.38 1.16 -8.73
CA ASN A 253 -27.41 1.87 -9.47
C ASN A 253 -27.69 1.30 -10.87
N VAL A 254 -26.92 0.32 -11.34
CA VAL A 254 -27.13 -0.29 -12.67
C VAL A 254 -28.30 -1.27 -12.62
N ARG A 255 -29.25 -1.19 -13.55
CA ARG A 255 -30.43 -2.07 -13.55
C ARG A 255 -30.07 -3.54 -13.75
N ALA A 256 -30.81 -4.40 -13.05
CA ALA A 256 -30.63 -5.85 -13.11
C ALA A 256 -31.14 -6.48 -14.43
N THR A 257 -30.77 -7.74 -14.67
CA THR A 257 -31.21 -8.55 -15.80
C THR A 257 -32.73 -8.60 -15.91
N GLY A 258 -33.30 -8.45 -17.11
CA GLY A 258 -34.74 -8.47 -17.34
C GLY A 258 -35.46 -7.16 -17.00
N SER A 259 -34.76 -6.11 -16.55
CA SER A 259 -35.36 -4.78 -16.31
C SER A 259 -35.77 -4.11 -17.62
N TYR A 260 -36.94 -3.47 -17.63
CA TYR A 260 -37.45 -2.78 -18.81
C TYR A 260 -36.53 -1.62 -19.22
N ILE A 261 -36.34 -1.45 -20.53
CA ILE A 261 -35.62 -0.31 -21.11
C ILE A 261 -36.61 0.57 -21.86
N ALA A 262 -36.98 1.69 -21.23
CA ALA A 262 -37.75 2.73 -21.88
C ALA A 262 -36.98 3.28 -23.10
N GLY A 263 -37.66 3.37 -24.25
CA GLY A 263 -37.09 3.86 -25.51
C GLY A 263 -36.75 2.76 -26.52
N THR A 264 -36.13 1.65 -26.10
CA THR A 264 -35.82 0.52 -26.99
C THR A 264 -36.86 -0.60 -26.96
N ASN A 265 -37.79 -0.56 -26.00
CA ASN A 265 -38.81 -1.59 -25.76
C ASN A 265 -38.20 -2.99 -25.53
N GLY A 266 -36.96 -3.04 -25.05
CA GLY A 266 -36.24 -4.27 -24.71
C GLY A 266 -36.10 -4.48 -23.21
N THR A 267 -35.39 -5.55 -22.85
CA THR A 267 -35.00 -5.87 -21.47
C THR A 267 -33.49 -5.78 -21.30
N SER A 268 -33.05 -5.38 -20.11
CA SER A 268 -31.64 -5.29 -19.74
C SER A 268 -30.99 -6.68 -19.68
N ASN A 269 -29.74 -6.78 -20.12
CA ASN A 269 -28.91 -7.97 -19.94
C ASN A 269 -28.21 -8.02 -18.57
N GLY A 270 -28.49 -7.03 -17.70
CA GLY A 270 -27.93 -6.95 -16.35
C GLY A 270 -26.45 -6.58 -16.33
N ILE A 271 -25.83 -6.83 -15.18
CA ILE A 271 -24.46 -6.36 -14.88
C ILE A 271 -23.36 -7.19 -15.55
N VAL A 272 -23.61 -8.46 -15.91
CA VAL A 272 -22.56 -9.39 -16.34
C VAL A 272 -21.90 -8.93 -17.66
N PRO A 273 -22.65 -8.63 -18.75
CA PRO A 273 -22.02 -8.18 -19.99
C PRO A 273 -21.31 -6.83 -19.84
N MET A 274 -21.85 -5.94 -19.01
CA MET A 274 -21.20 -4.67 -18.69
C MET A 274 -19.83 -4.92 -18.04
N LEU A 275 -19.77 -5.79 -17.04
CA LEU A 275 -18.53 -6.08 -16.31
C LEU A 275 -17.48 -6.79 -17.17
N GLN A 276 -17.87 -7.52 -18.21
CA GLN A 276 -16.91 -8.04 -19.19
C GLN A 276 -16.19 -6.93 -19.95
N VAL A 277 -16.88 -5.85 -20.30
CA VAL A 277 -16.25 -4.69 -20.95
C VAL A 277 -15.24 -4.02 -20.01
N PHE A 278 -15.57 -3.89 -18.72
CA PHE A 278 -14.62 -3.41 -17.71
C PHE A 278 -13.45 -4.37 -17.51
N ASN A 279 -13.68 -5.68 -17.53
CA ASN A 279 -12.64 -6.71 -17.44
C ASN A 279 -11.62 -6.56 -18.58
N ASP A 280 -12.09 -6.49 -19.82
CA ASP A 280 -11.21 -6.38 -20.98
C ASP A 280 -10.50 -5.03 -21.03
N THR A 281 -11.14 -3.97 -20.53
CA THR A 281 -10.48 -2.67 -20.35
C THR A 281 -9.36 -2.73 -19.32
N ALA A 282 -9.55 -3.43 -18.20
CA ALA A 282 -8.52 -3.64 -17.18
C ALA A 282 -7.31 -4.40 -17.73
N ARG A 283 -7.54 -5.35 -18.64
CA ARG A 283 -6.49 -6.12 -19.34
C ARG A 283 -5.76 -5.28 -20.39
N TYR A 284 -6.50 -4.48 -21.17
CA TYR A 284 -5.97 -3.69 -22.26
C TYR A 284 -5.11 -2.53 -21.75
N VAL A 285 -5.60 -1.79 -20.74
CA VAL A 285 -4.90 -0.64 -20.16
C VAL A 285 -4.02 -1.10 -19.01
N ASP A 286 -2.94 -1.81 -19.34
CA ASP A 286 -1.90 -2.12 -18.38
C ASP A 286 -1.17 -0.83 -17.93
N GLN A 287 -0.86 -0.78 -16.64
CA GLN A 287 -0.42 0.45 -16.01
C GLN A 287 1.05 0.76 -16.40
N GLY A 288 1.26 1.87 -17.11
CA GLY A 288 2.60 2.44 -17.34
C GLY A 288 3.54 1.61 -18.21
N GLY A 289 3.02 0.86 -19.19
CA GLY A 289 3.81 0.05 -20.14
C GLY A 289 4.27 -1.27 -19.53
N GLY A 290 3.34 -2.01 -18.93
CA GLY A 290 3.60 -3.30 -18.28
C GLY A 290 4.26 -3.22 -16.90
N LYS A 291 4.33 -2.04 -16.26
CA LYS A 291 4.88 -1.92 -14.89
C LYS A 291 3.97 -2.58 -13.85
N ARG A 292 2.64 -2.50 -14.03
CA ARG A 292 1.60 -3.14 -13.21
C ARG A 292 0.38 -3.49 -14.06
N LYS A 293 -0.41 -4.48 -13.64
CA LYS A 293 -1.71 -4.79 -14.28
C LYS A 293 -2.76 -3.77 -13.85
N GLY A 294 -3.71 -3.44 -14.73
CA GLY A 294 -4.93 -2.73 -14.32
C GLY A 294 -5.70 -3.55 -13.29
N SER A 295 -6.30 -2.93 -12.29
CA SER A 295 -6.99 -3.63 -11.20
C SER A 295 -8.16 -2.82 -10.67
N PHE A 296 -9.37 -3.33 -10.89
CA PHE A 296 -10.62 -2.67 -10.48
C PHE A 296 -11.36 -3.59 -9.49
N ALA A 297 -11.75 -3.05 -8.34
CA ALA A 297 -12.67 -3.69 -7.40
C ALA A 297 -14.08 -3.17 -7.63
N ILE A 298 -14.99 -4.08 -7.95
CA ILE A 298 -16.40 -3.79 -8.19
C ILE A 298 -17.17 -4.02 -6.90
N TYR A 299 -17.96 -3.03 -6.50
CA TYR A 299 -18.75 -3.04 -5.26
C TYR A 299 -20.23 -3.24 -5.58
N MET A 300 -20.87 -4.19 -4.89
CA MET A 300 -22.29 -4.48 -4.99
C MET A 300 -22.95 -4.65 -3.62
N GLU A 301 -24.16 -4.09 -3.44
CA GLU A 301 -24.98 -4.35 -2.24
C GLU A 301 -25.76 -5.68 -2.38
N PRO A 302 -25.94 -6.45 -1.28
CA PRO A 302 -26.52 -7.80 -1.34
C PRO A 302 -28.01 -7.86 -1.71
N TRP A 303 -28.72 -6.72 -1.75
CA TRP A 303 -30.11 -6.69 -2.24
C TRP A 303 -30.21 -6.66 -3.75
N HIS A 304 -29.11 -6.45 -4.49
CA HIS A 304 -29.18 -6.32 -5.94
C HIS A 304 -29.67 -7.61 -6.61
N ALA A 305 -30.58 -7.52 -7.59
CA ALA A 305 -31.20 -8.71 -8.19
C ALA A 305 -30.25 -9.63 -8.98
N ASP A 306 -29.12 -9.11 -9.48
CA ASP A 306 -28.06 -9.91 -10.13
C ASP A 306 -26.96 -10.38 -9.14
N ILE A 307 -27.22 -10.42 -7.83
CA ILE A 307 -26.17 -10.71 -6.83
C ILE A 307 -25.61 -12.13 -6.95
N TYR A 308 -26.42 -13.12 -7.34
CA TYR A 308 -25.95 -14.50 -7.49
C TYR A 308 -24.97 -14.60 -8.67
N GLU A 309 -25.30 -13.97 -9.80
CA GLU A 309 -24.41 -13.91 -10.97
C GLU A 309 -23.12 -13.14 -10.65
N PHE A 310 -23.20 -12.07 -9.85
CA PHE A 310 -22.03 -11.32 -9.37
C PHE A 310 -21.03 -12.21 -8.62
N LEU A 311 -21.53 -13.11 -7.75
CA LEU A 311 -20.71 -14.03 -6.96
C LEU A 311 -20.02 -15.13 -7.79
N GLU A 312 -20.47 -15.35 -9.02
CA GLU A 312 -19.94 -16.35 -9.95
C GLU A 312 -18.84 -15.80 -10.87
N LEU A 313 -18.73 -14.48 -11.03
CA LEU A 313 -17.91 -13.85 -12.06
C LEU A 313 -16.41 -14.17 -11.98
N LYS A 314 -15.88 -14.45 -10.78
CA LYS A 314 -14.46 -14.78 -10.56
C LYS A 314 -14.17 -16.27 -10.52
N LYS A 315 -15.19 -17.13 -10.48
CA LYS A 315 -14.98 -18.58 -10.36
C LYS A 315 -14.21 -19.13 -11.55
N ASN A 316 -13.38 -20.14 -11.30
CA ASN A 316 -12.54 -20.73 -12.34
C ASN A 316 -13.33 -21.63 -13.29
N HIS A 317 -14.42 -22.24 -12.83
CA HIS A 317 -15.32 -23.08 -13.62
C HIS A 317 -16.55 -22.30 -14.12
N GLY A 318 -17.33 -22.90 -15.03
CA GLY A 318 -18.53 -22.34 -15.65
C GLY A 318 -18.29 -21.74 -17.04
N LYS A 319 -19.30 -21.03 -17.56
CA LYS A 319 -19.29 -20.47 -18.92
C LYS A 319 -18.43 -19.21 -19.01
N GLU A 320 -17.50 -19.13 -19.96
CA GLU A 320 -16.57 -18.00 -20.11
C GLU A 320 -17.28 -16.67 -20.36
N GLU A 321 -18.38 -16.70 -21.13
CA GLU A 321 -19.22 -15.54 -21.39
C GLU A 321 -19.95 -15.01 -20.14
N MET A 322 -19.84 -15.70 -19.00
CA MET A 322 -20.37 -15.27 -17.70
C MET A 322 -19.25 -15.02 -16.68
N ARG A 323 -18.03 -14.70 -17.13
CA ARG A 323 -16.85 -14.51 -16.28
C ARG A 323 -16.14 -13.19 -16.56
N ALA A 324 -15.55 -12.64 -15.51
CA ALA A 324 -14.73 -11.43 -15.53
C ALA A 324 -13.64 -11.55 -14.43
N ARG A 325 -12.65 -12.40 -14.66
CA ARG A 325 -11.69 -12.86 -13.64
C ARG A 325 -10.56 -11.87 -13.32
N ASP A 326 -10.31 -10.91 -14.20
CA ASP A 326 -9.30 -9.87 -14.00
C ASP A 326 -9.81 -8.73 -13.08
N LEU A 327 -11.11 -8.73 -12.78
CA LEU A 327 -11.71 -7.84 -11.79
C LEU A 327 -11.63 -8.43 -10.37
N PHE A 328 -11.74 -7.54 -9.40
CA PHE A 328 -11.96 -7.88 -7.99
C PHE A 328 -13.40 -7.55 -7.62
N TYR A 329 -13.93 -8.25 -6.62
CA TYR A 329 -15.33 -8.15 -6.22
C TYR A 329 -15.42 -7.85 -4.74
N ALA A 330 -16.40 -7.04 -4.35
CA ALA A 330 -16.59 -6.59 -2.99
C ALA A 330 -18.09 -6.45 -2.66
N MET A 331 -18.46 -6.92 -1.48
CA MET A 331 -19.78 -6.73 -0.91
C MET A 331 -19.83 -5.41 -0.14
N TRP A 332 -20.90 -4.64 -0.34
CA TRP A 332 -21.23 -3.44 0.41
C TRP A 332 -22.49 -3.69 1.25
N ILE A 333 -22.30 -4.13 2.49
CA ILE A 333 -23.32 -4.83 3.27
C ILE A 333 -23.99 -3.88 4.27
N SER A 334 -25.32 -3.82 4.27
CA SER A 334 -26.09 -3.14 5.32
C SER A 334 -26.23 -4.01 6.57
N ASP A 335 -26.39 -3.38 7.73
CA ASP A 335 -26.63 -4.04 9.01
C ASP A 335 -27.91 -4.89 8.93
N LEU A 336 -28.93 -4.42 8.19
CA LEU A 336 -30.18 -5.17 7.99
C LEU A 336 -29.96 -6.55 7.40
N PHE A 337 -29.11 -6.67 6.37
CA PHE A 337 -28.81 -7.98 5.78
C PHE A 337 -28.23 -8.93 6.83
N MET A 338 -27.26 -8.45 7.63
CA MET A 338 -26.64 -9.25 8.69
C MET A 338 -27.64 -9.64 9.78
N LYS A 339 -28.52 -8.72 10.20
CA LYS A 339 -29.62 -9.01 11.14
C LYS A 339 -30.52 -10.13 10.61
N ARG A 340 -30.87 -10.09 9.32
CA ARG A 340 -31.70 -11.13 8.69
C ARG A 340 -30.99 -12.47 8.55
N VAL A 341 -29.69 -12.47 8.27
CA VAL A 341 -28.86 -13.69 8.26
C VAL A 341 -28.86 -14.34 9.65
N GLU A 342 -28.61 -13.57 10.70
CA GLU A 342 -28.59 -14.02 12.09
C GLU A 342 -29.95 -14.64 12.48
N ALA A 343 -31.04 -13.90 12.24
CA ALA A 343 -32.41 -14.28 12.55
C ALA A 343 -33.01 -15.36 11.60
N ASN A 344 -32.27 -15.79 10.57
CA ASN A 344 -32.74 -16.74 9.55
C ASN A 344 -34.03 -16.27 8.82
N GLU A 345 -34.10 -14.97 8.56
CA GLU A 345 -35.23 -14.34 7.90
C GLU A 345 -35.10 -14.36 6.37
N GLU A 346 -36.15 -13.90 5.70
CA GLU A 346 -36.17 -13.74 4.24
C GLU A 346 -35.42 -12.49 3.81
N TRP A 347 -34.91 -12.46 2.59
CA TRP A 347 -34.22 -11.33 1.98
C TRP A 347 -34.75 -11.13 0.57
N THR A 348 -35.26 -9.94 0.28
CA THR A 348 -35.79 -9.57 -1.02
C THR A 348 -34.72 -8.92 -1.89
N LEU A 349 -34.55 -9.50 -3.08
CA LEU A 349 -33.72 -8.97 -4.16
C LEU A 349 -34.51 -7.96 -5.00
N MET A 350 -33.88 -6.84 -5.31
CA MET A 350 -34.50 -5.68 -5.95
C MET A 350 -33.66 -5.16 -7.11
N CYS A 351 -34.32 -4.57 -8.10
CA CYS A 351 -33.66 -3.80 -9.15
C CYS A 351 -33.64 -2.30 -8.76
N PRO A 352 -32.49 -1.60 -8.90
CA PRO A 352 -32.40 -0.19 -8.53
C PRO A 352 -33.33 0.72 -9.35
N ASN A 353 -33.73 0.33 -10.57
CA ASN A 353 -34.69 1.07 -11.38
C ASN A 353 -36.13 0.98 -10.83
N GLU A 354 -36.48 -0.12 -10.16
CA GLU A 354 -37.82 -0.36 -9.58
C GLU A 354 -37.89 0.11 -8.12
N CYS A 355 -36.78 0.00 -7.41
CA CYS A 355 -36.56 0.35 -6.01
C CYS A 355 -35.45 1.41 -5.87
N PRO A 356 -35.64 2.64 -6.37
CA PRO A 356 -34.60 3.66 -6.40
C PRO A 356 -34.22 4.16 -5.00
N GLY A 357 -33.00 4.67 -4.85
CA GLY A 357 -32.55 5.33 -3.62
C GLY A 357 -32.02 4.41 -2.51
N LEU A 358 -32.06 3.08 -2.67
CA LEU A 358 -31.46 2.17 -1.68
C LEU A 358 -29.95 2.41 -1.50
N PHE A 359 -29.22 2.64 -2.59
CA PHE A 359 -27.77 2.90 -2.54
C PHE A 359 -27.42 4.33 -2.09
N THR A 360 -28.39 5.24 -2.00
CA THR A 360 -28.19 6.61 -1.51
C THR A 360 -28.55 6.79 -0.04
N ASN A 361 -29.10 5.77 0.61
CA ASN A 361 -29.48 5.78 2.02
C ASN A 361 -28.74 4.68 2.77
N HIS A 362 -28.54 4.84 4.07
CA HIS A 362 -27.90 3.85 4.94
C HIS A 362 -28.61 3.80 6.30
N SER A 363 -28.31 2.79 7.11
CA SER A 363 -28.84 2.63 8.47
C SER A 363 -30.38 2.70 8.49
N GLU A 364 -30.99 3.46 9.40
CA GLU A 364 -32.43 3.48 9.62
C GLU A 364 -33.23 3.92 8.39
N GLU A 365 -32.72 4.89 7.62
CA GLU A 365 -33.37 5.36 6.39
C GLU A 365 -33.33 4.31 5.28
N PHE A 366 -32.24 3.53 5.19
CA PHE A 366 -32.17 2.37 4.30
C PHE A 366 -33.19 1.30 4.72
N GLU A 367 -33.23 0.96 6.01
CA GLU A 367 -34.16 -0.06 6.54
C GLU A 367 -35.61 0.32 6.21
N LYS A 368 -36.01 1.56 6.50
CA LYS A 368 -37.35 2.06 6.20
C LYS A 368 -37.69 1.97 4.72
N LEU A 369 -36.78 2.37 3.83
CA LEU A 369 -37.00 2.35 2.39
C LEU A 369 -37.10 0.92 1.85
N TYR A 370 -36.19 0.04 2.27
CA TYR A 370 -36.15 -1.36 1.87
C TYR A 370 -37.42 -2.11 2.30
N LEU A 371 -37.80 -2.00 3.58
CA LEU A 371 -39.02 -2.62 4.11
C LEU A 371 -40.28 -2.05 3.44
N GLY A 372 -40.28 -0.77 3.10
CA GLY A 372 -41.37 -0.13 2.35
C GLY A 372 -41.54 -0.74 0.95
N TYR A 373 -40.44 -1.04 0.25
CA TYR A 373 -40.49 -1.70 -1.06
C TYR A 373 -40.92 -3.16 -0.99
N GLU A 374 -40.51 -3.89 0.06
CA GLU A 374 -41.03 -5.24 0.32
C GLU A 374 -42.53 -5.23 0.57
N ALA A 375 -43.02 -4.34 1.45
CA ALA A 375 -44.44 -4.21 1.74
C ALA A 375 -45.28 -3.82 0.51
N ALA A 376 -44.69 -3.05 -0.41
CA ALA A 376 -45.31 -2.67 -1.68
C ALA A 376 -45.20 -3.75 -2.78
N GLY A 377 -44.58 -4.90 -2.50
CA GLY A 377 -44.44 -6.00 -3.47
C GLY A 377 -43.53 -5.67 -4.66
N LYS A 378 -42.58 -4.75 -4.51
CA LYS A 378 -41.64 -4.34 -5.58
C LYS A 378 -40.41 -5.24 -5.74
N GLY A 379 -40.28 -6.24 -4.87
CA GLY A 379 -39.22 -7.23 -4.94
C GLY A 379 -39.30 -8.09 -6.19
N ARG A 380 -38.14 -8.46 -6.76
CA ARG A 380 -38.06 -9.38 -7.90
C ARG A 380 -38.03 -10.84 -7.49
N LYS A 381 -37.35 -11.13 -6.38
CA LYS A 381 -37.20 -12.47 -5.84
C LYS A 381 -36.96 -12.36 -4.34
N THR A 382 -37.60 -13.22 -3.56
CA THR A 382 -37.31 -13.36 -2.13
C THR A 382 -36.60 -14.69 -1.89
N VAL A 383 -35.51 -14.66 -1.14
CA VAL A 383 -34.67 -15.81 -0.78
C VAL A 383 -34.52 -15.88 0.74
N LYS A 384 -33.95 -16.96 1.28
CA LYS A 384 -33.49 -16.92 2.67
C LYS A 384 -32.19 -16.13 2.76
N ALA A 385 -32.08 -15.23 3.73
CA ALA A 385 -30.87 -14.42 3.91
C ALA A 385 -29.63 -15.30 4.10
N ARG A 386 -29.77 -16.41 4.84
CA ARG A 386 -28.71 -17.41 5.04
C ARG A 386 -28.26 -18.10 3.75
N GLU A 387 -29.18 -18.35 2.81
CA GLU A 387 -28.82 -18.96 1.52
C GLU A 387 -27.89 -18.03 0.71
N LEU A 388 -28.21 -16.74 0.66
CA LEU A 388 -27.34 -15.77 0.01
C LEU A 388 -26.00 -15.63 0.75
N TRP A 389 -26.02 -15.65 2.08
CA TRP A 389 -24.80 -15.64 2.89
C TRP A 389 -23.89 -16.84 2.61
N GLU A 390 -24.45 -18.05 2.54
CA GLU A 390 -23.72 -19.26 2.18
C GLU A 390 -23.08 -19.13 0.78
N LYS A 391 -23.79 -18.54 -0.19
CA LYS A 391 -23.21 -18.28 -1.53
C LYS A 391 -22.07 -17.26 -1.52
N ILE A 392 -22.13 -16.24 -0.67
CA ILE A 392 -21.02 -15.31 -0.47
C ILE A 392 -19.79 -16.07 0.06
N LEU A 393 -19.98 -16.92 1.07
CA LEU A 393 -18.91 -17.72 1.67
C LEU A 393 -18.33 -18.74 0.69
N GLU A 394 -19.15 -19.43 -0.09
CA GLU A 394 -18.70 -20.35 -1.15
C GLU A 394 -17.75 -19.64 -2.13
N SER A 395 -18.14 -18.44 -2.60
CA SER A 395 -17.30 -17.64 -3.51
C SER A 395 -15.96 -17.25 -2.85
N GLN A 396 -15.98 -16.89 -1.56
CA GLN A 396 -14.77 -16.56 -0.80
C GLN A 396 -13.85 -17.77 -0.61
N ILE A 397 -14.39 -18.94 -0.32
CA ILE A 397 -13.62 -20.18 -0.18
C ILE A 397 -12.94 -20.53 -1.52
N GLU A 398 -13.67 -20.40 -2.64
CA GLU A 398 -13.15 -20.74 -3.96
C GLU A 398 -12.14 -19.72 -4.51
N THR A 399 -12.34 -18.43 -4.23
CA THR A 399 -11.65 -17.34 -4.95
C THR A 399 -10.91 -16.35 -4.06
N GLY A 400 -11.12 -16.39 -2.74
CA GLY A 400 -10.64 -15.38 -1.79
C GLY A 400 -11.44 -14.07 -1.81
N THR A 401 -12.51 -13.98 -2.61
CA THR A 401 -13.37 -12.79 -2.78
C THR A 401 -14.84 -13.22 -2.89
N PRO A 402 -15.85 -12.36 -2.67
CA PRO A 402 -15.77 -10.91 -2.54
C PRO A 402 -15.15 -10.42 -1.22
N TYR A 403 -14.60 -9.21 -1.23
CA TYR A 403 -14.27 -8.48 0.01
C TYR A 403 -15.53 -8.18 0.82
N MET A 404 -15.40 -7.97 2.13
CA MET A 404 -16.52 -7.69 3.02
C MET A 404 -16.41 -6.30 3.62
N LEU A 405 -17.34 -5.42 3.30
CA LEU A 405 -17.41 -4.09 3.86
C LEU A 405 -18.82 -3.79 4.37
N TYR A 406 -18.89 -3.08 5.50
CA TYR A 406 -20.14 -2.78 6.19
C TYR A 406 -20.54 -1.33 5.93
N LYS A 407 -21.50 -1.14 5.01
CA LYS A 407 -22.04 0.14 4.52
C LYS A 407 -22.40 1.08 5.66
N ASP A 408 -23.13 0.57 6.65
CA ASP A 408 -23.68 1.40 7.71
C ASP A 408 -22.61 1.85 8.69
N ALA A 409 -21.66 0.97 9.03
CA ALA A 409 -20.50 1.34 9.83
C ALA A 409 -19.63 2.38 9.12
N ALA A 410 -19.37 2.20 7.82
CA ALA A 410 -18.60 3.14 7.01
C ALA A 410 -19.24 4.53 6.96
N ASN A 411 -20.56 4.60 6.80
CA ASN A 411 -21.28 5.87 6.71
C ASN A 411 -21.48 6.56 8.08
N ARG A 412 -21.87 5.84 9.12
CA ARG A 412 -22.07 6.42 10.46
C ARG A 412 -20.79 7.00 11.06
N LYS A 413 -19.65 6.38 10.75
CA LYS A 413 -18.33 6.68 11.34
C LYS A 413 -17.40 7.45 10.40
N SER A 414 -17.93 8.05 9.34
CA SER A 414 -17.12 8.88 8.44
C SER A 414 -17.19 10.35 8.84
N ASN A 415 -16.05 11.02 8.83
CA ASN A 415 -16.00 12.47 8.93
C ASN A 415 -16.54 13.18 7.67
N GLN A 416 -16.73 12.45 6.57
CA GLN A 416 -17.34 12.94 5.34
C GLN A 416 -18.86 12.70 5.28
N LYS A 417 -19.49 12.23 6.37
CA LYS A 417 -20.94 11.92 6.38
C LYS A 417 -21.85 13.13 6.07
N ASN A 418 -21.34 14.35 6.14
CA ASN A 418 -22.04 15.57 5.75
C ASN A 418 -22.17 15.77 4.22
N LEU A 419 -21.47 14.98 3.41
CA LEU A 419 -21.50 15.05 1.94
C LEU A 419 -22.62 14.20 1.33
N GLY A 420 -23.02 13.14 2.04
CA GLY A 420 -23.99 12.14 1.60
C GLY A 420 -23.47 10.73 1.81
N THR A 421 -24.21 9.75 1.29
CA THR A 421 -23.89 8.33 1.46
C THR A 421 -22.69 7.91 0.63
N ILE A 422 -21.66 7.41 1.30
CA ILE A 422 -20.52 6.69 0.72
C ILE A 422 -21.01 5.35 0.17
N ARG A 423 -20.67 5.06 -1.08
CA ARG A 423 -21.21 3.93 -1.85
C ARG A 423 -20.24 2.76 -2.00
N SER A 424 -18.96 2.94 -1.75
CA SER A 424 -17.96 1.88 -1.90
C SER A 424 -16.66 2.25 -1.17
N SER A 425 -15.70 1.33 -1.23
CA SER A 425 -14.30 1.60 -0.91
C SER A 425 -13.44 1.56 -2.18
N ASN A 426 -12.13 1.72 -2.04
CA ASN A 426 -11.13 1.57 -3.10
C ASN A 426 -10.77 0.09 -3.39
N LEU A 427 -9.75 -0.14 -4.24
CA LEU A 427 -9.22 -1.47 -4.57
C LEU A 427 -8.83 -2.31 -3.34
N CYS A 428 -8.23 -1.68 -2.32
CA CYS A 428 -7.61 -2.37 -1.18
C CYS A 428 -8.44 -2.30 0.11
N THR A 429 -9.68 -1.80 0.05
CA THR A 429 -10.68 -1.79 1.13
C THR A 429 -10.40 -0.86 2.33
N GLU A 430 -9.35 -0.05 2.31
CA GLU A 430 -8.95 0.83 3.42
C GLU A 430 -9.52 2.26 3.32
N ILE A 431 -10.02 2.67 2.15
CA ILE A 431 -10.46 4.05 1.89
C ILE A 431 -11.98 4.15 1.81
N LEU A 432 -12.57 4.93 2.71
CA LEU A 432 -14.00 5.18 2.77
C LEU A 432 -14.27 6.66 2.48
N GLU A 433 -14.27 7.02 1.20
CA GLU A 433 -14.44 8.39 0.72
C GLU A 433 -15.72 8.54 -0.10
N TYR A 434 -16.34 9.73 -0.02
CA TYR A 434 -17.53 10.09 -0.77
C TYR A 434 -17.26 10.14 -2.28
N THR A 435 -18.28 9.78 -3.07
CA THR A 435 -18.25 9.85 -4.53
C THR A 435 -19.60 10.33 -5.06
N SER A 436 -19.56 11.04 -6.18
CA SER A 436 -20.73 11.56 -6.90
C SER A 436 -20.43 11.61 -8.41
N PRO A 437 -21.40 11.95 -9.27
CA PRO A 437 -21.13 12.11 -10.70
C PRO A 437 -20.05 13.15 -11.04
N ASP A 438 -19.86 14.17 -10.19
CA ASP A 438 -18.85 15.23 -10.34
C ASP A 438 -17.58 15.03 -9.50
N GLU A 439 -17.53 13.98 -8.68
CA GLU A 439 -16.46 13.69 -7.74
C GLU A 439 -15.99 12.23 -7.79
N ILE A 440 -14.71 12.06 -8.13
CA ILE A 440 -14.00 10.79 -8.01
C ILE A 440 -13.04 10.93 -6.84
N ALA A 441 -13.25 10.16 -5.78
CA ALA A 441 -12.41 10.23 -4.59
C ALA A 441 -10.98 9.76 -4.88
N VAL A 442 -10.00 10.29 -4.15
CA VAL A 442 -8.56 10.15 -4.47
C VAL A 442 -7.75 9.87 -3.22
N CYS A 443 -7.03 8.76 -3.24
CA CYS A 443 -6.26 8.28 -2.12
C CYS A 443 -4.78 8.69 -2.18
N ASN A 444 -4.35 9.53 -1.23
CA ASN A 444 -2.97 10.03 -1.10
C ASN A 444 -2.27 9.36 0.09
N LEU A 445 -1.29 8.50 -0.18
CA LEU A 445 -0.82 7.50 0.79
C LEU A 445 0.65 7.62 1.19
N ALA A 446 0.94 7.38 2.46
CA ALA A 446 2.28 7.11 2.98
C ALA A 446 2.21 6.15 4.17
N SER A 447 3.29 5.40 4.42
CA SER A 447 3.38 4.44 5.53
C SER A 447 4.58 4.73 6.43
N ILE A 448 4.34 4.67 7.74
CA ILE A 448 5.36 4.85 8.78
C ILE A 448 5.94 3.48 9.18
N ALA A 449 7.27 3.39 9.27
CA ALA A 449 7.96 2.16 9.64
C ALA A 449 8.08 2.04 11.17
N LEU A 450 7.15 1.30 11.78
CA LEU A 450 7.06 1.16 13.23
C LEU A 450 8.35 0.67 13.93
N PRO A 451 9.17 -0.22 13.35
CA PRO A 451 10.43 -0.65 13.97
C PRO A 451 11.42 0.48 14.25
N MET A 452 11.33 1.59 13.52
CA MET A 452 12.25 2.73 13.68
C MET A 452 12.02 3.53 14.96
N PHE A 453 10.92 3.29 15.67
CA PHE A 453 10.56 3.99 16.89
C PHE A 453 10.93 3.21 18.15
N ILE A 454 11.60 2.07 18.02
CA ILE A 454 12.08 1.30 19.17
C ILE A 454 13.47 1.82 19.57
N LYS A 455 13.58 2.29 20.81
CA LYS A 455 14.82 2.78 21.41
C LYS A 455 14.98 2.15 22.79
N ASN A 456 16.15 1.57 23.06
CA ASN A 456 16.48 0.97 24.35
C ASN A 456 15.42 -0.04 24.86
N GLY A 457 14.84 -0.83 23.96
CA GLY A 457 13.82 -1.83 24.30
C GLY A 457 12.42 -1.28 24.57
N ALA A 458 12.14 0.00 24.26
CA ALA A 458 10.84 0.62 24.43
C ALA A 458 10.38 1.37 23.17
N PHE A 459 9.06 1.54 23.01
CA PHE A 459 8.47 2.26 21.89
C PHE A 459 8.39 3.77 22.15
N ASP A 460 8.95 4.60 21.27
CA ASP A 460 9.03 6.06 21.40
C ASP A 460 7.85 6.75 20.70
N HIS A 461 6.74 6.89 21.42
CA HIS A 461 5.55 7.60 20.93
C HIS A 461 5.79 9.09 20.64
N LYS A 462 6.79 9.73 21.27
CA LYS A 462 7.09 11.14 21.03
C LYS A 462 7.77 11.34 19.67
N GLU A 463 8.67 10.43 19.30
CA GLU A 463 9.27 10.45 17.97
C GLU A 463 8.26 10.07 16.90
N LEU A 464 7.39 9.07 17.16
CA LEU A 464 6.28 8.73 16.26
C LEU A 464 5.37 9.93 16.00
N PHE A 465 5.02 10.70 17.04
CA PHE A 465 4.24 11.92 16.90
C PHE A 465 4.90 12.93 15.96
N LYS A 466 6.20 13.21 16.16
CA LYS A 466 6.95 14.17 15.31
C LYS A 466 6.99 13.75 13.85
N VAL A 467 7.33 12.49 13.59
CA VAL A 467 7.39 11.96 12.22
C VAL A 467 6.00 11.98 11.58
N THR A 468 4.97 11.55 12.29
CA THR A 468 3.59 11.53 11.75
C THR A 468 3.14 12.93 11.35
N LYS A 469 3.43 13.97 12.15
CA LYS A 469 3.14 15.35 11.77
C LYS A 469 3.80 15.74 10.45
N ARG A 470 5.07 15.36 10.25
CA ARG A 470 5.79 15.64 9.01
C ARG A 470 5.17 14.94 7.82
N VAL A 471 4.86 13.65 7.94
CA VAL A 471 4.23 12.87 6.85
C VAL A 471 2.85 13.43 6.51
N THR A 472 2.07 13.84 7.51
CA THR A 472 0.76 14.51 7.30
C THR A 472 0.91 15.76 6.43
N LYS A 473 1.88 16.62 6.74
CA LYS A 473 2.15 17.84 5.95
C LYS A 473 2.62 17.50 4.52
N ASN A 474 3.44 16.47 4.37
CA ASN A 474 3.86 16.00 3.04
C ASN A 474 2.67 15.54 2.20
N LEU A 475 1.78 14.72 2.76
CA LEU A 475 0.57 14.27 2.05
C LEU A 475 -0.37 15.42 1.70
N ASN A 476 -0.50 16.43 2.57
CA ASN A 476 -1.26 17.63 2.24
C ASN A 476 -0.66 18.37 1.03
N ARG A 477 0.68 18.47 0.92
CA ARG A 477 1.35 19.07 -0.24
C ARG A 477 1.24 18.22 -1.50
N VAL A 478 1.20 16.89 -1.36
CA VAL A 478 0.97 15.98 -2.50
C VAL A 478 -0.36 16.31 -3.21
N ILE A 479 -1.42 16.66 -2.48
CA ILE A 479 -2.71 17.05 -3.07
C ILE A 479 -2.55 18.22 -4.05
N ASP A 480 -1.79 19.25 -3.69
CA ASP A 480 -1.61 20.46 -4.50
C ASP A 480 -0.69 20.21 -5.71
N ARG A 481 0.24 19.26 -5.58
CA ARG A 481 1.26 18.97 -6.61
C ARG A 481 0.88 17.81 -7.54
N ASN A 482 -0.21 17.12 -7.25
CA ASN A 482 -0.64 15.96 -8.00
C ASN A 482 -1.16 16.35 -9.40
N TYR A 483 -0.81 15.55 -10.39
CA TYR A 483 -1.50 15.57 -11.68
C TYR A 483 -2.73 14.66 -11.65
N TYR A 484 -3.92 15.21 -11.90
CA TYR A 484 -5.17 14.46 -11.92
C TYR A 484 -5.53 14.00 -13.34
N PRO A 485 -5.72 12.69 -13.57
CA PRO A 485 -6.07 12.18 -14.91
C PRO A 485 -7.46 12.61 -15.42
N VAL A 486 -8.36 12.95 -14.49
CA VAL A 486 -9.77 13.33 -14.74
C VAL A 486 -10.15 14.50 -13.82
N LYS A 487 -11.04 15.39 -14.28
CA LYS A 487 -11.35 16.63 -13.56
C LYS A 487 -12.13 16.37 -12.27
N GLU A 488 -12.98 15.35 -12.27
CA GLU A 488 -13.77 14.93 -11.12
C GLU A 488 -12.87 14.48 -9.94
N ALA A 489 -11.69 13.95 -10.24
CA ALA A 489 -10.69 13.60 -9.23
C ALA A 489 -10.03 14.82 -8.60
N GLU A 490 -9.71 15.84 -9.40
CA GLU A 490 -9.20 17.12 -8.91
C GLU A 490 -10.26 17.83 -8.06
N ASN A 491 -11.52 17.84 -8.52
CA ASN A 491 -12.63 18.46 -7.80
C ASN A 491 -12.76 17.87 -6.38
N SER A 492 -12.84 16.54 -6.27
CA SER A 492 -12.98 15.86 -4.99
C SER A 492 -11.77 16.12 -4.08
N ASN A 493 -10.56 15.91 -4.59
CA ASN A 493 -9.37 16.01 -3.75
C ASN A 493 -9.11 17.45 -3.29
N MET A 494 -9.40 18.46 -4.11
CA MET A 494 -9.25 19.87 -3.70
C MET A 494 -10.37 20.32 -2.75
N ARG A 495 -11.58 19.77 -2.84
CA ARG A 495 -12.73 20.11 -2.00
C ARG A 495 -12.66 19.47 -0.61
N HIS A 496 -12.17 18.24 -0.51
CA HIS A 496 -12.18 17.44 0.73
C HIS A 496 -10.79 17.19 1.31
N ARG A 497 -9.75 17.26 0.48
CA ARG A 497 -8.33 17.09 0.85
C ARG A 497 -8.04 15.84 1.72
N PRO A 498 -8.60 14.66 1.42
CA PRO A 498 -8.34 13.45 2.20
C PRO A 498 -6.89 12.97 2.02
N ILE A 499 -6.33 12.41 3.09
CA ILE A 499 -5.05 11.71 3.08
C ILE A 499 -5.18 10.38 3.82
N GLY A 500 -4.31 9.42 3.52
CA GLY A 500 -4.26 8.12 4.18
C GLY A 500 -2.87 7.83 4.74
N LEU A 501 -2.70 8.01 6.04
CA LEU A 501 -1.53 7.57 6.78
C LEU A 501 -1.71 6.12 7.19
N GLY A 502 -0.75 5.27 6.82
CA GLY A 502 -0.67 3.90 7.26
C GLY A 502 0.61 3.61 8.03
N VAL A 503 0.78 2.34 8.36
CA VAL A 503 1.97 1.81 9.05
C VAL A 503 2.53 0.64 8.26
N GLN A 504 3.73 0.20 8.62
CA GLN A 504 4.31 -1.07 8.21
C GLN A 504 5.23 -1.60 9.31
N GLY A 505 5.45 -2.91 9.32
CA GLY A 505 6.31 -3.58 10.30
C GLY A 505 5.74 -3.62 11.71
N LEU A 506 4.42 -3.74 11.88
CA LEU A 506 3.84 -3.95 13.22
C LEU A 506 4.36 -5.25 13.85
N ALA A 507 4.39 -6.34 13.08
CA ALA A 507 4.95 -7.61 13.55
C ALA A 507 6.42 -7.49 13.92
N ASP A 508 7.23 -6.81 13.09
CA ASP A 508 8.63 -6.54 13.42
C ASP A 508 8.76 -5.76 14.73
N ALA A 509 7.92 -4.73 14.94
CA ALA A 509 7.97 -3.92 16.15
C ALA A 509 7.64 -4.75 17.41
N PHE A 510 6.62 -5.60 17.35
CA PHE A 510 6.29 -6.52 18.43
C PHE A 510 7.42 -7.51 18.71
N ILE A 511 8.01 -8.12 17.68
CA ILE A 511 9.12 -9.05 17.84
C ILE A 511 10.33 -8.38 18.48
N LEU A 512 10.70 -7.18 18.03
CA LEU A 512 11.81 -6.41 18.59
C LEU A 512 11.59 -5.99 20.05
N LEU A 513 10.32 -5.84 20.47
CA LEU A 513 9.92 -5.58 21.85
C LEU A 513 9.66 -6.87 22.66
N ARG A 514 9.86 -8.05 22.06
CA ARG A 514 9.60 -9.37 22.67
C ARG A 514 8.13 -9.58 23.08
N LEU A 515 7.20 -9.05 22.28
CA LEU A 515 5.76 -9.18 22.51
C LEU A 515 5.16 -10.21 21.53
N PRO A 516 4.61 -11.34 22.00
CA PRO A 516 3.78 -12.20 21.15
C PRO A 516 2.62 -11.40 20.55
N PHE A 517 2.30 -11.65 19.28
CA PHE A 517 1.43 -10.75 18.49
C PHE A 517 0.07 -10.48 19.14
N THR A 518 -0.53 -11.48 19.78
CA THR A 518 -1.85 -11.38 20.43
C THR A 518 -1.78 -11.30 21.96
N SER A 519 -0.60 -11.03 22.54
CA SER A 519 -0.45 -10.73 23.98
C SER A 519 -1.20 -9.45 24.36
N ASP A 520 -1.58 -9.33 25.63
CA ASP A 520 -2.29 -8.15 26.13
C ASP A 520 -1.43 -6.88 26.02
N GLU A 521 -0.12 -7.00 26.19
CA GLU A 521 0.85 -5.93 25.99
C GLU A 521 0.90 -5.50 24.52
N ALA A 522 0.90 -6.43 23.57
CA ALA A 522 0.85 -6.12 22.14
C ALA A 522 -0.48 -5.47 21.75
N LYS A 523 -1.61 -5.94 22.31
CA LYS A 523 -2.95 -5.35 22.11
C LYS A 523 -3.00 -3.91 22.61
N LYS A 524 -2.44 -3.64 23.79
CA LYS A 524 -2.32 -2.29 24.36
C LYS A 524 -1.42 -1.39 23.51
N LEU A 525 -0.24 -1.87 23.14
CA LEU A 525 0.68 -1.11 22.30
C LEU A 525 0.09 -0.81 20.93
N ASN A 526 -0.65 -1.74 20.32
CA ASN A 526 -1.40 -1.50 19.09
C ASN A 526 -2.34 -0.29 19.25
N GLN A 527 -3.16 -0.25 20.30
CA GLN A 527 -4.05 0.89 20.56
C GLN A 527 -3.25 2.20 20.71
N GLU A 528 -2.21 2.21 21.54
CA GLU A 528 -1.41 3.41 21.81
C GLU A 528 -0.64 3.93 20.59
N ILE A 529 -0.20 3.04 19.68
CA ILE A 529 0.44 3.43 18.41
C ILE A 529 -0.56 4.20 17.56
N PHE A 530 -1.74 3.63 17.31
CA PHE A 530 -2.74 4.25 16.45
C PHE A 530 -3.37 5.50 17.06
N GLU A 531 -3.50 5.54 18.40
CA GLU A 531 -3.86 6.76 19.14
C GLU A 531 -2.84 7.89 18.86
N THR A 532 -1.54 7.60 18.96
CA THR A 532 -0.48 8.56 18.63
C THR A 532 -0.53 9.00 17.17
N LEU A 533 -0.72 8.07 16.22
CA LEU A 533 -0.81 8.42 14.80
C LEU A 533 -1.96 9.40 14.54
N TYR A 534 -3.16 9.08 15.04
CA TYR A 534 -4.35 9.90 14.80
C TYR A 534 -4.22 11.27 15.49
N PHE A 535 -3.78 11.30 16.75
CA PHE A 535 -3.54 12.56 17.48
C PHE A 535 -2.55 13.47 16.76
N ALA A 536 -1.44 12.92 16.27
CA ALA A 536 -0.42 13.65 15.52
C ALA A 536 -0.94 14.17 14.18
N ALA A 537 -1.69 13.34 13.44
CA ALA A 537 -2.25 13.71 12.15
C ALA A 537 -3.29 14.83 12.28
N VAL A 538 -4.19 14.74 13.27
CA VAL A 538 -5.17 15.81 13.56
C VAL A 538 -4.45 17.09 13.96
N THR A 539 -3.42 16.99 14.80
CA THR A 539 -2.61 18.15 15.21
C THR A 539 -1.96 18.83 14.01
N ALA A 540 -1.32 18.09 13.11
CA ALA A 540 -0.69 18.66 11.92
C ALA A 540 -1.71 19.24 10.93
N SER A 541 -2.87 18.61 10.78
CA SER A 541 -3.94 19.13 9.92
C SER A 541 -4.58 20.41 10.48
N MET A 542 -4.71 20.51 11.81
CA MET A 542 -5.14 21.73 12.49
C MET A 542 -4.12 22.87 12.32
N GLU A 543 -2.83 22.57 12.48
CA GLU A 543 -1.76 23.55 12.24
C GLU A 543 -1.78 24.07 10.80
N ALA A 544 -1.96 23.18 9.81
CA ALA A 544 -2.08 23.58 8.42
C ALA A 544 -3.34 24.42 8.16
N ALA A 545 -4.45 24.14 8.85
CA ALA A 545 -5.67 24.95 8.73
C ALA A 545 -5.52 26.35 9.30
N LYS A 546 -4.69 26.53 10.34
CA LYS A 546 -4.38 27.85 10.89
C LYS A 546 -3.65 28.75 9.87
N GLU A 547 -2.82 28.16 9.03
CA GLU A 547 -2.03 28.86 8.02
C GLU A 547 -2.78 29.03 6.69
N GLU A 548 -3.52 28.00 6.26
CA GLU A 548 -4.09 27.91 4.90
C GLU A 548 -5.63 27.90 4.87
N GLY A 549 -6.28 27.95 6.03
CA GLY A 549 -7.72 27.74 6.17
C GLY A 549 -8.13 26.27 6.11
N THR A 550 -9.37 25.98 6.48
CA THR A 550 -9.93 24.61 6.44
C THR A 550 -10.13 24.12 5.02
N TYR A 551 -10.35 22.81 4.83
CA TYR A 551 -10.87 22.31 3.56
C TYR A 551 -12.29 22.84 3.31
N SER A 552 -12.70 22.94 2.05
CA SER A 552 -13.92 23.66 1.63
C SER A 552 -15.21 23.12 2.24
N SER A 553 -15.27 21.80 2.44
CA SER A 553 -16.44 21.09 2.98
C SER A 553 -16.35 20.80 4.49
N TYR A 554 -15.50 21.53 5.22
CA TYR A 554 -15.30 21.33 6.66
C TYR A 554 -16.57 21.58 7.48
N LYS A 555 -17.31 22.65 7.18
CA LYS A 555 -18.50 23.03 7.93
C LYS A 555 -19.57 21.92 7.84
N GLY A 556 -20.02 21.43 8.99
CA GLY A 556 -21.04 20.38 9.10
C GLY A 556 -20.46 18.97 9.24
N SER A 557 -19.15 18.79 9.04
CA SER A 557 -18.48 17.52 9.35
C SER A 557 -18.48 17.25 10.88
N PRO A 558 -18.42 15.98 11.32
CA PRO A 558 -18.23 15.62 12.73
C PRO A 558 -17.08 16.39 13.40
N ILE A 559 -15.91 16.46 12.77
CA ILE A 559 -14.75 17.13 13.35
C ILE A 559 -14.96 18.64 13.50
N SER A 560 -15.85 19.26 12.70
CA SER A 560 -16.25 20.66 12.88
C SER A 560 -17.13 20.90 14.11
N GLN A 561 -17.84 19.87 14.56
CA GLN A 561 -18.58 19.84 15.83
C GLN A 561 -17.66 19.45 17.00
N GLY A 562 -16.40 19.15 16.69
CA GLY A 562 -15.41 18.59 17.58
C GLY A 562 -15.80 17.20 18.04
N GLU A 563 -16.22 16.33 17.11
CA GLU A 563 -16.31 14.87 17.27
C GLU A 563 -15.12 14.23 16.54
N PHE A 564 -14.32 13.45 17.26
CA PHE A 564 -13.19 12.71 16.69
C PHE A 564 -13.59 11.28 16.34
N GLN A 565 -12.71 10.54 15.66
CA GLN A 565 -13.01 9.19 15.20
C GLN A 565 -13.50 8.30 16.34
N HIS A 566 -12.79 8.25 17.46
CA HIS A 566 -13.19 7.46 18.62
C HIS A 566 -14.56 7.82 19.18
N ASN A 567 -14.96 9.10 19.11
CA ASN A 567 -16.29 9.53 19.54
C ASN A 567 -17.39 8.96 18.62
N LEU A 568 -17.12 8.80 17.31
CA LEU A 568 -18.03 8.11 16.38
C LEU A 568 -18.15 6.60 16.65
N TRP A 569 -17.23 6.03 17.43
CA TRP A 569 -17.32 4.68 17.98
C TRP A 569 -17.97 4.61 19.36
N GLY A 570 -18.41 5.74 19.91
CA GLY A 570 -19.00 5.83 21.24
C GLY A 570 -17.98 5.87 22.39
N ILE A 571 -16.69 6.03 22.07
CA ILE A 571 -15.60 6.07 23.05
C ILE A 571 -15.35 7.53 23.47
N LYS A 572 -15.24 7.77 24.78
CA LYS A 572 -14.92 9.08 25.36
C LYS A 572 -13.41 9.27 25.53
N ASP A 573 -12.98 10.52 25.68
CA ASP A 573 -11.55 10.87 25.81
C ASP A 573 -10.91 10.22 27.05
N GLU A 574 -11.68 10.04 28.11
CA GLU A 574 -11.23 9.43 29.37
C GLU A 574 -11.01 7.91 29.29
N GLU A 575 -11.55 7.26 28.24
CA GLU A 575 -11.40 5.82 27.99
C GLU A 575 -10.15 5.49 27.16
N LEU A 576 -9.45 6.50 26.63
CA LEU A 576 -8.21 6.35 25.87
C LEU A 576 -7.00 6.15 26.80
N SER A 577 -5.80 5.98 26.24
CA SER A 577 -4.60 5.64 27.03
C SER A 577 -4.15 6.72 28.02
N GLY A 578 -4.71 7.93 27.96
CA GLY A 578 -4.28 9.10 28.74
C GLY A 578 -2.93 9.69 28.28
N ARG A 579 -2.37 9.20 27.16
CA ARG A 579 -1.06 9.62 26.64
C ARG A 579 -1.09 11.03 26.04
N TRP A 580 -2.24 11.43 25.48
CA TRP A 580 -2.38 12.68 24.73
C TRP A 580 -3.55 13.52 25.26
N ASP A 581 -3.39 14.85 25.21
CA ASP A 581 -4.40 15.81 25.67
C ASP A 581 -5.44 16.08 24.57
N TRP A 582 -6.40 15.16 24.46
CA TRP A 582 -7.51 15.24 23.51
C TRP A 582 -8.40 16.47 23.77
N GLY A 583 -8.59 16.86 25.03
CA GLY A 583 -9.39 18.02 25.41
C GLY A 583 -8.81 19.34 24.90
N LYS A 584 -7.48 19.51 24.98
CA LYS A 584 -6.78 20.65 24.38
C LYS A 584 -6.85 20.62 22.86
N LEU A 585 -6.55 19.48 22.23
CA LEU A 585 -6.61 19.35 20.78
C LEU A 585 -8.00 19.66 20.23
N ARG A 586 -9.06 19.21 20.92
CA ARG A 586 -10.46 19.50 20.58
C ARG A 586 -10.76 21.01 20.61
N LYS A 587 -10.25 21.74 21.60
CA LYS A 587 -10.37 23.21 21.66
C LYS A 587 -9.65 23.88 20.49
N ASP A 588 -8.43 23.43 20.18
CA ASP A 588 -7.65 23.97 19.07
C ASP A 588 -8.30 23.68 17.70
N VAL A 589 -8.87 22.48 17.52
CA VAL A 589 -9.64 22.10 16.32
C VAL A 589 -10.92 22.92 16.19
N LYS A 590 -11.68 23.14 17.27
CA LYS A 590 -12.88 24.00 17.21
C LYS A 590 -12.54 25.45 16.87
N LYS A 591 -11.36 25.92 17.28
CA LYS A 591 -10.91 27.29 17.01
C LYS A 591 -10.39 27.48 15.58
N ASN A 592 -9.57 26.57 15.09
CA ASN A 592 -8.82 26.76 13.83
C ASN A 592 -9.32 25.87 12.68
N GLY A 593 -10.10 24.83 13.00
CA GLY A 593 -10.49 23.77 12.07
C GLY A 593 -9.35 22.83 11.70
N VAL A 594 -9.55 22.04 10.63
CA VAL A 594 -8.53 21.13 10.07
C VAL A 594 -8.46 21.25 8.55
N ARG A 595 -7.30 20.91 7.98
CA ARG A 595 -7.01 21.06 6.55
C ARG A 595 -7.43 19.85 5.71
N ASN A 596 -7.64 18.70 6.33
CA ASN A 596 -7.89 17.43 5.66
C ASN A 596 -9.14 16.76 6.26
N SER A 597 -10.03 16.26 5.41
CA SER A 597 -11.27 15.60 5.86
C SER A 597 -11.05 14.22 6.47
N LEU A 598 -10.05 13.47 5.99
CA LEU A 598 -9.65 12.14 6.47
C LEU A 598 -8.12 12.08 6.57
N LEU A 599 -7.60 11.23 7.46
CA LEU A 599 -6.20 11.30 7.89
C LEU A 599 -5.47 9.94 7.92
N VAL A 600 -6.10 8.88 8.43
CA VAL A 600 -5.46 7.59 8.73
C VAL A 600 -6.20 6.49 7.97
N ALA A 601 -5.47 5.71 7.18
CA ALA A 601 -5.98 4.60 6.39
C ALA A 601 -4.85 3.58 6.17
N PRO A 602 -4.68 2.59 7.07
CA PRO A 602 -3.61 1.62 6.96
C PRO A 602 -3.80 0.70 5.75
N MET A 603 -3.00 0.93 4.70
CA MET A 603 -3.05 0.22 3.42
C MET A 603 -2.13 -1.00 3.38
N PRO A 604 -2.36 -1.95 2.45
CA PRO A 604 -1.37 -2.95 2.09
C PRO A 604 -0.05 -2.28 1.63
N THR A 605 1.07 -2.71 2.20
CA THR A 605 2.39 -2.13 1.93
C THR A 605 3.29 -3.07 1.12
N ALA A 606 2.71 -4.03 0.39
CA ALA A 606 3.38 -5.12 -0.31
C ALA A 606 4.74 -4.78 -0.94
N SER A 607 4.85 -3.66 -1.68
CA SER A 607 6.13 -3.27 -2.30
C SER A 607 6.99 -2.34 -1.45
N THR A 608 6.39 -1.46 -0.65
CA THR A 608 7.12 -0.46 0.15
C THR A 608 7.71 -1.06 1.43
N SER A 609 7.04 -2.02 2.07
CA SER A 609 7.60 -2.77 3.19
C SER A 609 8.75 -3.67 2.75
N GLN A 610 8.68 -4.24 1.56
CA GLN A 610 9.81 -4.97 0.97
C GLN A 610 11.03 -4.07 0.75
N ILE A 611 10.84 -2.83 0.29
CA ILE A 611 11.94 -1.86 0.13
C ILE A 611 12.58 -1.53 1.48
N LEU A 612 11.78 -1.32 2.53
CA LEU A 612 12.30 -0.99 3.85
C LEU A 612 12.83 -2.21 4.62
N GLY A 613 12.42 -3.42 4.22
CA GLY A 613 12.81 -4.68 4.86
C GLY A 613 11.91 -5.07 6.04
N ASN A 614 10.65 -4.62 6.04
CA ASN A 614 9.64 -4.85 7.09
C ASN A 614 8.56 -5.84 6.63
N ASN A 615 7.81 -6.39 7.58
CA ASN A 615 6.56 -7.09 7.34
C ASN A 615 5.47 -6.12 6.88
N GLU A 616 4.46 -6.65 6.21
CA GLU A 616 3.39 -5.87 5.62
C GLU A 616 2.48 -5.24 6.68
N CYS A 617 2.21 -3.94 6.53
CA CYS A 617 1.23 -3.16 7.26
C CYS A 617 1.14 -3.49 8.78
N PHE A 618 -0.03 -3.91 9.22
CA PHE A 618 -0.33 -4.40 10.56
C PHE A 618 -0.47 -5.93 10.63
N GLU A 619 -0.01 -6.66 9.62
CA GLU A 619 -0.20 -8.11 9.52
C GLU A 619 0.81 -8.88 10.39
N PRO A 620 0.43 -10.02 10.99
CA PRO A 620 1.37 -11.01 11.51
C PRO A 620 2.25 -11.58 10.39
N TYR A 621 3.37 -12.22 10.74
CA TYR A 621 4.11 -13.00 9.76
C TYR A 621 3.26 -14.19 9.28
N THR A 622 3.05 -14.30 7.97
CA THR A 622 2.31 -15.43 7.37
C THR A 622 3.05 -16.75 7.55
N SER A 623 4.38 -16.72 7.48
CA SER A 623 5.25 -17.87 7.76
C SER A 623 6.64 -17.38 8.18
N ASN A 624 7.35 -18.16 8.98
CA ASN A 624 8.74 -17.88 9.31
C ASN A 624 9.74 -18.37 8.25
N ILE A 625 9.28 -19.07 7.21
CA ILE A 625 10.10 -19.43 6.05
C ILE A 625 9.28 -19.27 4.77
N TYR A 626 9.81 -18.53 3.80
CA TYR A 626 9.09 -18.25 2.57
C TYR A 626 10.04 -18.12 1.39
N THR A 627 9.51 -18.36 0.19
CA THR A 627 10.27 -18.25 -1.06
C THR A 627 10.05 -16.88 -1.68
N ARG A 628 11.14 -16.15 -1.98
CA ARG A 628 11.10 -14.91 -2.76
C ARG A 628 11.59 -15.14 -4.17
N ARG A 629 10.77 -14.71 -5.13
CA ARG A 629 11.12 -14.71 -6.55
C ARG A 629 11.73 -13.38 -6.96
N VAL A 630 12.93 -13.41 -7.51
CA VAL A 630 13.57 -12.29 -8.22
C VAL A 630 13.90 -12.73 -9.64
N LEU A 631 14.35 -11.79 -10.49
CA LEU A 631 14.67 -12.12 -11.89
C LEU A 631 15.75 -13.21 -12.03
N SER A 632 16.66 -13.32 -11.07
CA SER A 632 17.72 -14.32 -11.06
C SER A 632 17.33 -15.67 -10.46
N GLY A 633 16.11 -15.82 -9.95
CA GLY A 633 15.59 -17.10 -9.45
C GLY A 633 14.78 -17.02 -8.17
N GLU A 634 14.59 -18.17 -7.53
CA GLU A 634 13.86 -18.32 -6.28
C GLU A 634 14.82 -18.45 -5.10
N PHE A 635 14.57 -17.69 -4.03
CA PHE A 635 15.42 -17.67 -2.83
C PHE A 635 14.58 -18.04 -1.62
N ILE A 636 15.07 -19.00 -0.84
CA ILE A 636 14.48 -19.32 0.47
C ILE A 636 14.94 -18.24 1.46
N VAL A 637 13.98 -17.62 2.14
CA VAL A 637 14.19 -16.58 3.14
C VAL A 637 13.55 -17.05 4.44
N VAL A 638 14.32 -16.98 5.53
CA VAL A 638 13.83 -17.21 6.89
C VAL A 638 13.51 -15.85 7.52
N ASN A 639 12.52 -15.80 8.40
CA ASN A 639 12.27 -14.64 9.24
C ASN A 639 13.56 -14.23 9.95
N LYS A 640 14.07 -13.04 9.62
CA LYS A 640 15.38 -12.55 10.08
C LYS A 640 15.48 -12.54 11.60
N HIS A 641 14.39 -12.20 12.29
CA HIS A 641 14.36 -12.09 13.75
C HIS A 641 14.44 -13.48 14.39
N LEU A 642 13.64 -14.44 13.91
CA LEU A 642 13.70 -15.83 14.37
C LEU A 642 15.09 -16.42 14.13
N LEU A 643 15.66 -16.17 12.95
CA LEU A 643 16.96 -16.67 12.59
C LEU A 643 18.05 -16.11 13.52
N GLU A 644 18.02 -14.82 13.83
CA GLU A 644 18.93 -14.20 14.80
C GLU A 644 18.79 -14.84 16.20
N ASP A 645 17.56 -15.07 16.67
CA ASP A 645 17.35 -15.74 17.97
C ASP A 645 17.85 -17.18 17.98
N LEU A 646 17.58 -17.98 16.93
CA LEU A 646 18.06 -19.36 16.84
C LEU A 646 19.59 -19.45 16.73
N VAL A 647 20.24 -18.48 16.08
CA VAL A 647 21.71 -18.37 16.05
C VAL A 647 22.24 -18.05 17.44
N ASN A 648 21.63 -17.09 18.14
CA ASN A 648 22.04 -16.72 19.50
C ASN A 648 21.85 -17.87 20.51
N LEU A 649 20.84 -18.71 20.31
CA LEU A 649 20.61 -19.94 21.09
C LEU A 649 21.55 -21.10 20.69
N GLY A 650 22.38 -20.95 19.65
CA GLY A 650 23.23 -22.02 19.14
C GLY A 650 22.44 -23.18 18.48
N MET A 651 21.18 -22.94 18.12
CA MET A 651 20.27 -23.94 17.57
C MET A 651 20.20 -23.92 16.04
N TRP A 652 20.72 -22.87 15.40
CA TRP A 652 20.70 -22.76 13.94
C TRP A 652 21.72 -23.70 13.28
N ASN A 653 21.23 -24.67 12.49
CA ASN A 653 22.02 -25.55 11.65
C ASN A 653 21.18 -26.05 10.46
N GLU A 654 21.81 -26.78 9.53
CA GLU A 654 21.09 -27.29 8.35
C GLU A 654 19.93 -28.21 8.72
N ASN A 655 20.05 -29.01 9.80
CA ASN A 655 18.94 -29.85 10.26
C ASN A 655 17.74 -29.00 10.74
N MET A 656 17.98 -27.96 11.55
CA MET A 656 16.93 -27.03 12.00
C MET A 656 16.23 -26.36 10.82
N LYS A 657 16.99 -25.94 9.80
CA LYS A 657 16.43 -25.39 8.56
C LYS A 657 15.53 -26.41 7.84
N GLN A 658 15.96 -27.66 7.71
CA GLN A 658 15.13 -28.71 7.08
C GLN A 658 13.86 -29.00 7.90
N VAL A 659 13.95 -28.95 9.23
CA VAL A 659 12.77 -29.07 10.11
C VAL A 659 11.79 -27.91 9.88
N LEU A 660 12.27 -26.66 9.84
CA LEU A 660 11.45 -25.50 9.50
C LEU A 660 10.79 -25.60 8.12
N MET A 661 11.50 -26.11 7.12
CA MET A 661 10.94 -26.32 5.79
C MET A 661 9.82 -27.36 5.81
N ARG A 662 10.02 -28.51 6.48
CA ARG A 662 8.98 -29.55 6.64
C ARG A 662 7.76 -29.05 7.41
N ALA A 663 8.00 -28.13 8.33
CA ALA A 663 7.00 -27.45 9.15
C ALA A 663 6.24 -26.33 8.44
N ASN A 664 6.56 -26.00 7.18
CA ASN A 664 6.07 -24.82 6.49
C ASN A 664 6.30 -23.50 7.28
N GLY A 665 7.37 -23.44 8.06
CA GLY A 665 7.77 -22.29 8.88
C GLY A 665 7.13 -22.20 10.27
N SER A 666 6.33 -23.19 10.68
CA SER A 666 5.92 -23.32 12.08
C SER A 666 7.10 -23.76 12.96
N ILE A 667 7.18 -23.23 14.18
CA ILE A 667 8.11 -23.72 15.22
C ILE A 667 7.42 -24.34 16.43
N GLN A 668 6.09 -24.45 16.42
CA GLN A 668 5.32 -24.79 17.61
C GLN A 668 5.58 -26.22 18.12
N HIS A 669 5.85 -27.16 17.22
CA HIS A 669 6.12 -28.57 17.52
C HIS A 669 7.60 -28.87 17.80
N ILE A 670 8.49 -27.88 17.70
CA ILE A 670 9.92 -28.07 17.95
C ILE A 670 10.18 -27.84 19.44
N GLU A 671 10.00 -28.88 20.25
CA GLU A 671 10.06 -28.81 21.73
C GLU A 671 11.40 -28.34 22.28
N THR A 672 12.48 -28.48 21.50
CA THR A 672 13.81 -27.96 21.88
C THR A 672 13.89 -26.44 21.85
N ILE A 673 12.96 -25.75 21.17
CA ILE A 673 12.89 -24.28 21.16
C ILE A 673 12.11 -23.82 22.40
N PRO A 674 12.65 -22.86 23.18
CA PRO A 674 11.98 -22.31 24.36
C PRO A 674 10.57 -21.82 24.06
N GLN A 675 9.65 -22.01 25.02
CA GLN A 675 8.24 -21.66 24.86
C GLN A 675 8.06 -20.17 24.51
N GLU A 676 8.82 -19.28 25.14
CA GLU A 676 8.82 -17.83 24.86
C GLU A 676 9.13 -17.49 23.40
N ILE A 677 10.06 -18.21 22.76
CA ILE A 677 10.39 -18.03 21.34
C ILE A 677 9.27 -18.61 20.48
N ARG A 678 8.73 -19.78 20.85
CA ARG A 678 7.57 -20.36 20.15
C ARG A 678 6.36 -19.43 20.16
N ASP A 679 6.06 -18.80 21.29
CA ASP A 679 4.97 -17.83 21.41
C ASP A 679 5.22 -16.56 20.61
N LEU A 680 6.46 -16.05 20.58
CA LEU A 680 6.84 -14.85 19.84
C LEU A 680 6.69 -15.01 18.32
N TYR A 681 6.98 -16.21 17.80
CA TYR A 681 7.01 -16.49 16.35
C TYR A 681 5.85 -17.36 15.86
N LYS A 682 4.70 -17.30 16.54
CA LYS A 682 3.44 -17.83 15.98
C LYS A 682 3.14 -17.19 14.63
N THR A 683 2.86 -18.02 13.65
CA THR A 683 2.44 -17.59 12.30
C THR A 683 0.97 -17.20 12.32
N VAL A 684 0.50 -16.47 11.30
CA VAL A 684 -0.92 -16.08 11.19
C VAL A 684 -1.89 -17.26 11.32
N TRP A 685 -1.49 -18.46 10.87
CA TRP A 685 -2.29 -19.70 10.92
C TRP A 685 -2.43 -20.30 12.32
N GLU A 686 -1.62 -19.83 13.27
CA GLU A 686 -1.54 -20.30 14.65
C GLU A 686 -2.12 -19.26 15.63
N LEU A 687 -2.56 -18.11 15.12
CA LEU A 687 -3.15 -17.03 15.89
C LEU A 687 -4.68 -17.07 15.80
N SER A 688 -5.33 -16.61 16.87
CA SER A 688 -6.78 -16.42 16.90
C SER A 688 -7.19 -15.28 15.96
N MET A 689 -7.93 -15.58 14.89
CA MET A 689 -8.47 -14.55 14.00
C MET A 689 -9.41 -13.58 14.73
N LYS A 690 -10.07 -14.02 15.80
CA LYS A 690 -10.88 -13.14 16.65
C LYS A 690 -10.02 -12.06 17.32
N ASP A 691 -8.86 -12.43 17.86
CA ASP A 691 -7.93 -11.44 18.44
C ASP A 691 -7.44 -10.45 17.38
N ILE A 692 -7.16 -10.92 16.17
CA ILE A 692 -6.77 -10.05 15.05
C ILE A 692 -7.88 -9.06 14.69
N ILE A 693 -9.14 -9.51 14.66
CA ILE A 693 -10.31 -8.64 14.45
C ILE A 693 -10.46 -7.64 15.59
N ASP A 694 -10.33 -8.08 16.85
CA ASP A 694 -10.43 -7.20 18.02
C ASP A 694 -9.32 -6.13 18.03
N MET A 695 -8.08 -6.50 17.72
CA MET A 695 -6.99 -5.52 17.52
C MET A 695 -7.27 -4.55 16.37
N SER A 696 -7.95 -5.01 15.31
CA SER A 696 -8.37 -4.17 14.17
C SER A 696 -9.47 -3.20 14.56
N ARG A 697 -10.40 -3.62 15.42
CA ARG A 697 -11.37 -2.73 16.04
C ARG A 697 -10.68 -1.69 16.92
N HIS A 698 -9.74 -2.09 17.78
CA HIS A 698 -9.04 -1.19 18.72
C HIS A 698 -8.23 -0.09 18.04
N ARG A 699 -7.66 -0.36 16.86
CA ARG A 699 -6.96 0.68 16.06
C ARG A 699 -7.90 1.55 15.23
N GLY A 700 -9.15 1.14 15.06
CA GLY A 700 -10.13 1.80 14.20
C GLY A 700 -10.85 2.98 14.86
N TYR A 701 -10.73 3.12 16.18
CA TYR A 701 -11.31 4.22 16.95
C TYR A 701 -10.23 5.14 17.52
#